data_AF-A0A9D7N242-F1
#
_entry.id   AF-A0A9D7N242-F1
#
_cell.length_a   1.000
_cell.length_b   1.000
_cell.length_c   1.000
_cell.angle_alpha   90.00
_cell.angle_beta   90.00
_cell.angle_gamma   90.00
#
_symmetry.space_group_name_H-M   'P 1'
#
loop_
_entity.id
_entity.type
_entity.pdbx_description
1 polymer ?
#
loop_
_entity_poly.entity_id
_entity_poly.type
_entity_poly.pdbx_seq_one_letter_code
_entity_poly.pdbx_strand_id
1 'polypeptide(L)'
;MHDLRPLSAIHGPVPRTVLLVLVLVHALACAARAQSSFVPFESPQTHPAAVSPDGSRLAVVHSEDQRVALYSLQDPRAPVLLREIPVGLEPISVRFRNDDELWVVNWLSDSVSIVSLAAGAVVGTLQTPDEPADVAFAGTPERAFVSATTKDALLVFDPATRLQVGTLAIPAKDPRALAVDAARTRVYVLSARSGNGTTVVPTAQAPLPPTPTNPLLPLAPRQALIVRADDPLWAATVNTSLPDEDLFEVDPQTLAITRRVAGLGTTNFDLVVHPTSGELFVAGLEARNLVRFENVVRANAIGSRVVRIDANGTRSFFDLNPTVVPAQIPDPAAAALALSEPTGLALDAARGKLFVAAQGTDRIGVLSLNGAILARIELGVAGASSNARTKKGPRGFAMHPTSPVLYVVQRLAGSLAVIDTQTHAVIGQQPFAHDPLPPSWKAGRGFLYDAKLSGNGTMSCASCHIDADMDGIAWDLGNTAANMDPSPTGQPFPFSQFLQPFHPMKGPMVTQSLRGLRGQQPFHWRGDRRDLEDFNGAFPALMGGSTISSADMADFKAFLMELPFPPNPNQLRDRSFSTFPGAANAAAGSNAFRTFTVAGSTFFPSITCATCHALPSGSNRQVMSLIVGNNQAELQMKIPQLRNLYRRVGFRRGVPSKTGFGFNHNGAIDTLAALLARQPFVSWPANLKDDIEQFLLAFDTGTAPAVGFQRFTDASNATSLAVLGDLNLLEAQAAAGNCELIAKGRLDGEELGYHFEPATGRYRASRSALGTLARNDLLTQVQSTRASYVFTGVPMGTGRRMGIDRDLDGVLDGDEGLVSYGAGTAGCDLVLRANAPARLGFHGFAFVVEEAAPLTPGILFASLARTSLPLLGVELLVDPFSPVFLSFPLQADVRGHAALAFPLLRNPLLDGLRVDVQALFPSSCGPQGFATTAGLEVTLHR
;
A
#
# COMPACT_ATOMS: atom_id res chain seq x y z
N MET A 1 -27.50 -54.87 27.68
CA MET A 1 -28.48 -55.56 28.56
C MET A 1 -28.78 -54.69 29.77
N HIS A 2 -29.69 -53.73 29.62
CA HIS A 2 -30.89 -53.61 30.44
C HIS A 2 -31.67 -52.43 29.88
N ASP A 3 -32.85 -52.78 29.40
CA ASP A 3 -33.77 -51.98 28.64
C ASP A 3 -35.06 -51.86 29.46
N LEU A 4 -35.85 -50.83 29.12
CA LEU A 4 -37.29 -50.67 29.39
C LEU A 4 -37.69 -50.03 30.74
N ARG A 5 -38.09 -48.73 30.80
CA ARG A 5 -39.35 -48.07 30.33
C ARG A 5 -40.35 -47.86 31.51
N PRO A 6 -41.44 -47.07 31.38
CA PRO A 6 -41.51 -45.60 31.35
C PRO A 6 -42.54 -45.07 32.38
N LEU A 7 -42.74 -43.76 32.52
CA LEU A 7 -44.04 -43.21 32.95
C LEU A 7 -44.23 -41.79 32.41
N SER A 8 -45.47 -41.54 32.02
CA SER A 8 -45.95 -40.53 31.10
C SER A 8 -46.51 -39.27 31.79
N ALA A 9 -46.42 -38.17 31.05
CA ALA A 9 -47.27 -36.96 31.03
C ALA A 9 -47.12 -35.92 32.15
N ILE A 10 -46.88 -34.67 31.75
CA ILE A 10 -47.73 -33.48 32.05
C ILE A 10 -47.43 -32.40 30.99
N HIS A 11 -48.49 -31.88 30.38
CA HIS A 11 -48.51 -30.67 29.55
C HIS A 11 -48.50 -29.41 30.43
N GLY A 12 -47.73 -28.39 30.04
CA GLY A 12 -47.81 -27.03 30.57
C GLY A 12 -46.95 -26.05 29.76
N PRO A 13 -47.40 -24.80 29.51
CA PRO A 13 -46.77 -23.90 28.54
C PRO A 13 -45.45 -23.33 29.07
N VAL A 14 -44.41 -23.38 28.25
CA VAL A 14 -43.09 -22.81 28.58
C VAL A 14 -43.20 -21.27 28.58
N PRO A 15 -42.77 -20.57 29.64
CA PRO A 15 -42.88 -19.12 29.74
C PRO A 15 -41.96 -18.41 28.73
N ARG A 16 -42.45 -17.28 28.19
CA ARG A 16 -41.82 -16.40 27.19
C ARG A 16 -40.38 -15.94 27.52
N THR A 17 -39.90 -16.16 28.74
CA THR A 17 -38.55 -15.81 29.19
C THR A 17 -37.45 -16.78 28.70
N VAL A 18 -37.79 -18.03 28.36
CA VAL A 18 -36.80 -19.04 27.89
C VAL A 18 -36.48 -18.87 26.39
N LEU A 19 -37.42 -18.34 25.60
CA LEU A 19 -37.20 -18.07 24.18
C LEU A 19 -36.29 -16.85 23.95
N LEU A 20 -36.30 -15.86 24.86
CA LEU A 20 -35.43 -14.68 24.76
C LEU A 20 -33.95 -14.99 25.05
N VAL A 21 -33.68 -15.97 25.92
CA VAL A 21 -32.29 -16.37 26.28
C VAL A 21 -31.65 -17.23 25.19
N LEU A 22 -32.43 -18.08 24.49
CA LEU A 22 -31.93 -18.87 23.36
C LEU A 22 -31.68 -18.03 22.09
N VAL A 23 -32.46 -16.96 21.86
CA VAL A 23 -32.22 -16.00 20.77
C VAL A 23 -31.03 -15.09 21.08
N LEU A 24 -30.79 -14.71 22.36
CA LEU A 24 -29.60 -13.95 22.72
C LEU A 24 -28.30 -14.80 22.68
N VAL A 25 -28.36 -16.09 23.02
CA VAL A 25 -27.18 -16.98 23.00
C VAL A 25 -26.83 -17.44 21.57
N HIS A 26 -27.77 -17.51 20.62
CA HIS A 26 -27.44 -17.66 19.19
C HIS A 26 -26.97 -16.35 18.54
N ALA A 27 -27.38 -15.18 19.05
CA ALA A 27 -26.86 -13.87 18.60
C ALA A 27 -25.47 -13.52 19.18
N LEU A 28 -25.04 -14.20 20.26
CA LEU A 28 -23.74 -13.97 20.91
C LEU A 28 -22.68 -15.05 20.60
N ALA A 29 -22.99 -16.06 19.79
CA ALA A 29 -22.04 -17.08 19.33
C ALA A 29 -21.78 -17.06 17.80
N CYS A 30 -22.33 -16.09 17.07
CA CYS A 30 -22.01 -15.84 15.67
C CYS A 30 -21.92 -14.33 15.40
N ALA A 31 -21.13 -13.61 16.21
CA ALA A 31 -20.39 -12.49 15.66
C ALA A 31 -19.18 -13.07 14.92
N ALA A 32 -19.45 -13.82 13.83
CA ALA A 32 -18.49 -13.90 12.75
C ALA A 32 -18.28 -12.45 12.33
N ARG A 33 -17.18 -11.85 12.81
CA ARG A 33 -16.78 -10.49 12.45
C ARG A 33 -16.90 -10.41 10.93
N ALA A 34 -17.63 -9.42 10.42
CA ALA A 34 -17.57 -9.09 9.01
C ALA A 34 -16.10 -8.77 8.71
N GLN A 35 -15.38 -9.74 8.16
CA GLN A 35 -14.02 -9.57 7.72
C GLN A 35 -14.08 -8.54 6.59
N SER A 36 -13.32 -7.45 6.73
CA SER A 36 -13.27 -6.42 5.69
C SER A 36 -12.88 -7.10 4.37
N SER A 37 -13.59 -6.76 3.29
CA SER A 37 -13.26 -7.22 1.94
C SER A 37 -12.04 -6.51 1.34
N PHE A 38 -11.38 -5.67 2.14
CA PHE A 38 -10.20 -4.91 1.79
C PHE A 38 -9.16 -4.94 2.93
N VAL A 39 -7.87 -5.02 2.56
CA VAL A 39 -6.72 -5.05 3.47
C VAL A 39 -5.70 -3.97 3.04
N PRO A 40 -5.41 -2.94 3.87
CA PRO A 40 -4.52 -1.84 3.50
C PRO A 40 -3.07 -2.14 3.92
N PHE A 41 -2.20 -2.57 3.00
CA PHE A 41 -0.76 -2.74 3.33
C PHE A 41 0.01 -1.43 3.33
N GLU A 42 -0.58 -0.38 2.74
CA GLU A 42 -0.01 0.96 2.63
C GLU A 42 1.37 0.96 1.92
N SER A 43 1.52 0.20 0.84
CA SER A 43 2.80 0.02 0.14
C SER A 43 3.33 1.33 -0.48
N PRO A 44 4.66 1.55 -0.49
CA PRO A 44 5.26 2.80 -0.92
C PRO A 44 5.29 2.91 -2.46
N GLN A 45 4.37 3.67 -3.05
CA GLN A 45 4.43 4.00 -4.50
C GLN A 45 5.76 4.70 -4.85
N THR A 46 6.43 4.25 -5.92
CA THR A 46 7.70 4.83 -6.38
C THR A 46 7.44 5.70 -7.61
N HIS A 47 7.03 5.08 -8.72
CA HIS A 47 6.68 5.77 -9.95
C HIS A 47 5.30 5.35 -10.46
N PRO A 48 4.24 5.90 -9.87
CA PRO A 48 2.89 5.39 -10.06
C PRO A 48 2.25 5.73 -11.41
N ALA A 49 2.93 6.51 -12.26
CA ALA A 49 2.45 6.84 -13.60
C ALA A 49 3.58 6.90 -14.62
N ALA A 50 3.25 6.64 -15.88
CA ALA A 50 4.15 6.79 -17.01
C ALA A 50 3.38 7.16 -18.28
N VAL A 51 3.99 7.95 -19.16
CA VAL A 51 3.49 8.22 -20.52
C VAL A 51 4.23 7.31 -21.51
N SER A 52 3.52 6.80 -22.51
CA SER A 52 4.12 5.96 -23.57
C SER A 52 5.17 6.74 -24.38
N PRO A 53 6.16 6.07 -24.98
CA PRO A 53 7.19 6.72 -25.79
C PRO A 53 6.63 7.61 -26.91
N ASP A 54 5.55 7.17 -27.57
CA ASP A 54 4.84 7.95 -28.59
C ASP A 54 4.00 9.14 -28.05
N GLY A 55 3.86 9.26 -26.73
CA GLY A 55 3.06 10.30 -26.07
C GLY A 55 1.54 10.08 -26.12
N SER A 56 1.06 8.96 -26.67
CA SER A 56 -0.37 8.76 -26.96
C SER A 56 -1.15 8.05 -25.84
N ARG A 57 -0.47 7.51 -24.82
CA ARG A 57 -1.06 6.79 -23.69
C ARG A 57 -0.45 7.19 -22.36
N LEU A 58 -1.26 7.11 -21.30
CA LEU A 58 -0.84 7.24 -19.91
C LEU A 58 -1.23 5.96 -19.16
N ALA A 59 -0.28 5.35 -18.46
CA ALA A 59 -0.53 4.25 -17.55
C ALA A 59 -0.40 4.75 -16.11
N VAL A 60 -1.34 4.36 -15.24
CA VAL A 60 -1.37 4.74 -13.82
C VAL A 60 -1.65 3.51 -12.97
N VAL A 61 -0.83 3.25 -11.95
CA VAL A 61 -1.10 2.16 -11.01
C VAL A 61 -2.21 2.55 -10.04
N HIS A 62 -3.08 1.60 -9.75
CA HIS A 62 -4.11 1.69 -8.73
C HIS A 62 -3.82 0.62 -7.67
N SER A 63 -3.09 1.00 -6.62
CA SER A 63 -2.60 0.06 -5.61
C SER A 63 -3.73 -0.62 -4.85
N GLU A 64 -4.73 0.16 -4.45
CA GLU A 64 -5.90 -0.29 -3.68
C GLU A 64 -6.76 -1.28 -4.46
N ASP A 65 -6.77 -1.22 -5.80
CA ASP A 65 -7.58 -2.11 -6.63
C ASP A 65 -6.77 -3.12 -7.47
N GLN A 66 -5.45 -3.19 -7.26
CA GLN A 66 -4.57 -4.16 -7.92
C GLN A 66 -4.63 -4.11 -9.46
N ARG A 67 -4.73 -2.90 -10.01
CA ARG A 67 -4.85 -2.67 -11.46
C ARG A 67 -3.86 -1.63 -11.96
N VAL A 68 -3.63 -1.66 -13.27
CA VAL A 68 -3.10 -0.52 -14.03
C VAL A 68 -4.21 0.07 -14.89
N ALA A 69 -4.49 1.36 -14.69
CA ALA A 69 -5.44 2.13 -15.50
C ALA A 69 -4.71 2.75 -16.70
N LEU A 70 -5.21 2.48 -17.90
CA LEU A 70 -4.69 3.00 -19.16
C LEU A 70 -5.61 4.09 -19.69
N TYR A 71 -5.04 5.24 -20.04
CA TYR A 71 -5.74 6.39 -20.59
C TYR A 71 -5.24 6.72 -22.00
N SER A 72 -6.15 7.18 -22.84
CA SER A 72 -5.85 7.84 -24.12
C SER A 72 -5.42 9.27 -23.88
N LEU A 73 -4.35 9.70 -24.57
CA LEU A 73 -3.87 11.07 -24.59
C LEU A 73 -4.07 11.74 -25.96
N GLN A 74 -5.12 11.34 -26.70
CA GLN A 74 -5.51 12.02 -27.95
C GLN A 74 -5.73 13.53 -27.72
N ASP A 75 -6.36 13.88 -26.60
CA ASP A 75 -6.25 15.19 -25.98
C ASP A 75 -5.44 15.05 -24.68
N PRO A 76 -4.15 15.46 -24.65
CA PRO A 76 -3.34 15.41 -23.44
C PRO A 76 -3.92 16.21 -22.28
N ARG A 77 -4.77 17.21 -22.52
CA ARG A 77 -5.39 18.02 -21.46
C ARG A 77 -6.60 17.33 -20.83
N ALA A 78 -7.14 16.29 -21.47
CA ALA A 78 -8.31 15.55 -21.02
C ALA A 78 -8.13 14.03 -21.25
N PRO A 79 -7.30 13.35 -20.43
CA PRO A 79 -7.10 11.91 -20.53
C PRO A 79 -8.43 11.15 -20.44
N VAL A 80 -8.62 10.17 -21.33
CA VAL A 80 -9.82 9.33 -21.35
C VAL A 80 -9.46 7.91 -20.95
N LEU A 81 -10.07 7.39 -19.88
CA LEU A 81 -9.85 6.01 -19.45
C LEU A 81 -10.24 5.03 -20.55
N LEU A 82 -9.31 4.18 -20.97
CA LEU A 82 -9.51 3.14 -21.97
C LEU A 82 -9.84 1.79 -21.33
N ARG A 83 -9.10 1.42 -20.28
CA ARG A 83 -9.21 0.13 -19.61
C ARG A 83 -8.48 0.13 -18.28
N GLU A 84 -8.88 -0.75 -17.38
CA GLU A 84 -8.11 -1.12 -16.20
C GLU A 84 -7.75 -2.61 -16.25
N ILE A 85 -6.46 -2.92 -16.23
CA ILE A 85 -5.95 -4.29 -16.40
C ILE A 85 -5.54 -4.84 -15.03
N PRO A 86 -6.02 -6.03 -14.61
CA PRO A 86 -5.63 -6.64 -13.33
C PRO A 86 -4.17 -7.10 -13.38
N VAL A 87 -3.44 -6.80 -12.31
CA VAL A 87 -2.01 -7.12 -12.13
C VAL A 87 -1.79 -7.83 -10.78
N GLY A 88 -0.59 -7.75 -10.20
CA GLY A 88 -0.32 -8.27 -8.86
C GLY A 88 -0.78 -7.36 -7.74
N LEU A 89 -0.56 -7.81 -6.50
CA LEU A 89 -0.97 -7.10 -5.30
C LEU A 89 -0.05 -5.90 -5.04
N GLU A 90 -0.68 -4.80 -4.64
CA GLU A 90 0.00 -3.53 -4.32
C GLU A 90 0.94 -3.07 -5.47
N PRO A 91 0.41 -2.82 -6.69
CA PRO A 91 1.19 -2.24 -7.77
C PRO A 91 1.63 -0.82 -7.41
N ILE A 92 2.93 -0.52 -7.54
CA ILE A 92 3.53 0.73 -7.04
C ILE A 92 4.37 1.48 -8.07
N SER A 93 4.78 0.81 -9.15
CA SER A 93 5.52 1.42 -10.25
C SER A 93 5.04 0.86 -11.59
N VAL A 94 5.02 1.71 -12.61
CA VAL A 94 4.72 1.33 -14.00
C VAL A 94 5.70 1.99 -14.96
N ARG A 95 6.15 1.22 -15.96
CA ARG A 95 7.04 1.67 -17.03
C ARG A 95 6.66 1.09 -18.38
N PHE A 96 6.70 1.93 -19.40
CA PHE A 96 6.68 1.48 -20.77
C PHE A 96 8.07 1.00 -21.17
N ARG A 97 8.15 -0.21 -21.72
CA ARG A 97 9.33 -0.65 -22.47
C ARG A 97 9.27 -0.10 -23.89
N ASN A 98 8.11 -0.19 -24.51
CA ASN A 98 7.76 0.30 -25.84
C ASN A 98 6.27 0.69 -25.87
N ASP A 99 5.70 1.01 -27.04
CA ASP A 99 4.31 1.49 -27.16
C ASP A 99 3.23 0.42 -26.87
N ASP A 100 3.59 -0.88 -26.83
CA ASP A 100 2.68 -1.99 -26.50
C ASP A 100 2.96 -2.64 -25.13
N GLU A 101 4.22 -2.71 -24.70
CA GLU A 101 4.63 -3.47 -23.52
C GLU A 101 4.86 -2.57 -22.29
N LEU A 102 4.10 -2.85 -21.24
CA LEU A 102 4.16 -2.24 -19.92
C LEU A 102 4.73 -3.23 -18.90
N TRP A 103 5.59 -2.77 -18.00
CA TRP A 103 6.04 -3.53 -16.84
C TRP A 103 5.51 -2.84 -15.58
N VAL A 104 4.73 -3.58 -14.79
CA VAL A 104 4.09 -3.12 -13.56
C VAL A 104 4.69 -3.85 -12.38
N VAL A 105 5.31 -3.12 -11.47
CA VAL A 105 5.97 -3.68 -10.29
C VAL A 105 4.96 -3.81 -9.15
N ASN A 106 4.79 -5.03 -8.66
CA ASN A 106 3.82 -5.39 -7.63
C ASN A 106 4.56 -5.67 -6.31
N TRP A 107 4.48 -4.71 -5.37
CA TRP A 107 5.27 -4.71 -4.14
C TRP A 107 4.99 -5.95 -3.28
N LEU A 108 3.72 -6.24 -3.01
CA LEU A 108 3.33 -7.32 -2.12
C LEU A 108 3.34 -8.69 -2.80
N SER A 109 3.16 -8.70 -4.13
CA SER A 109 3.19 -9.94 -4.91
C SER A 109 4.60 -10.46 -5.22
N ASP A 110 5.62 -9.73 -4.80
CA ASP A 110 7.02 -10.02 -5.12
C ASP A 110 7.23 -10.27 -6.60
N SER A 111 6.56 -9.50 -7.46
CA SER A 111 6.49 -9.79 -8.89
C SER A 111 6.52 -8.54 -9.77
N VAL A 112 6.81 -8.75 -11.05
CA VAL A 112 6.57 -7.75 -12.11
C VAL A 112 5.62 -8.34 -13.14
N SER A 113 4.47 -7.69 -13.34
CA SER A 113 3.52 -8.03 -14.40
C SER A 113 3.97 -7.41 -15.72
N ILE A 114 4.13 -8.22 -16.75
CA ILE A 114 4.38 -7.79 -18.12
C ILE A 114 3.02 -7.75 -18.82
N VAL A 115 2.60 -6.56 -19.23
CA VAL A 115 1.28 -6.28 -19.81
C VAL A 115 1.45 -5.89 -21.28
N SER A 116 0.69 -6.53 -22.17
CA SER A 116 0.56 -6.09 -23.56
C SER A 116 -0.72 -5.28 -23.70
N LEU A 117 -0.63 -4.10 -24.31
CA LEU A 117 -1.77 -3.21 -24.52
C LEU A 117 -2.71 -3.72 -25.61
N ALA A 118 -2.16 -4.29 -26.70
CA ALA A 118 -2.93 -4.94 -27.75
C ALA A 118 -3.68 -6.15 -27.21
N ALA A 119 -3.03 -6.98 -26.39
CA ALA A 119 -3.68 -8.09 -25.70
C ALA A 119 -4.59 -7.62 -24.56
N GLY A 120 -4.41 -6.39 -24.07
CA GLY A 120 -5.15 -5.80 -22.95
C GLY A 120 -5.13 -6.67 -21.69
N ALA A 121 -4.01 -7.35 -21.44
CA ALA A 121 -3.85 -8.34 -20.38
C ALA A 121 -2.38 -8.53 -19.99
N VAL A 122 -2.15 -9.15 -18.84
CA VAL A 122 -0.83 -9.67 -18.44
C VAL A 122 -0.46 -10.83 -19.37
N VAL A 123 0.70 -10.74 -20.00
CA VAL A 123 1.27 -11.75 -20.91
C VAL A 123 2.48 -12.47 -20.31
N GLY A 124 2.86 -12.12 -19.09
CA GLY A 124 3.92 -12.78 -18.32
C GLY A 124 4.07 -12.18 -16.93
N THR A 125 4.62 -12.94 -16.00
CA THR A 125 4.95 -12.47 -14.65
C THR A 125 6.38 -12.86 -14.30
N LEU A 126 7.21 -11.89 -13.96
CA LEU A 126 8.54 -12.12 -13.40
C LEU A 126 8.42 -12.30 -11.90
N GLN A 127 9.10 -13.31 -11.37
CA GLN A 127 9.22 -13.49 -9.92
C GLN A 127 10.44 -12.72 -9.41
N THR A 128 10.30 -12.11 -8.25
CA THR A 128 11.37 -11.41 -7.54
C THR A 128 11.47 -12.00 -6.12
N PRO A 129 12.57 -11.77 -5.39
CA PRO A 129 12.78 -12.43 -4.12
C PRO A 129 11.97 -11.84 -2.96
N ASP A 130 11.72 -10.52 -2.94
CA ASP A 130 10.84 -9.81 -2.00
C ASP A 130 10.80 -8.30 -2.32
N GLU A 131 9.61 -7.71 -2.30
CA GLU A 131 9.31 -6.28 -2.42
C GLU A 131 10.09 -5.53 -3.51
N PRO A 132 9.83 -5.84 -4.79
CA PRO A 132 10.39 -5.08 -5.88
C PRO A 132 9.81 -3.66 -5.88
N ALA A 133 10.60 -2.64 -6.21
CA ALA A 133 10.17 -1.25 -6.04
C ALA A 133 10.02 -0.44 -7.32
N ASP A 134 10.83 -0.75 -8.34
CA ASP A 134 10.86 -0.05 -9.60
C ASP A 134 11.54 -0.88 -10.70
N VAL A 135 11.36 -0.46 -11.96
CA VAL A 135 12.02 -1.05 -13.12
C VAL A 135 12.60 0.03 -14.04
N ALA A 136 13.72 -0.24 -14.69
CA ALA A 136 14.31 0.61 -15.73
C ALA A 136 14.94 -0.23 -16.86
N PHE A 137 14.96 0.32 -18.08
CA PHE A 137 15.51 -0.36 -19.27
C PHE A 137 16.74 0.38 -19.79
N ALA A 138 17.87 -0.32 -19.92
CA ALA A 138 19.14 0.26 -20.38
C ALA A 138 20.09 -0.76 -21.02
N GLY A 139 21.08 -0.26 -21.77
CA GLY A 139 22.18 -1.05 -22.34
C GLY A 139 21.98 -1.48 -23.79
N THR A 140 23.04 -2.05 -24.36
CA THR A 140 23.04 -2.70 -25.69
C THR A 140 23.86 -3.99 -25.58
N PRO A 141 23.23 -5.18 -25.60
CA PRO A 141 21.78 -5.42 -25.70
C PRO A 141 21.00 -4.82 -24.53
N GLU A 142 19.73 -4.48 -24.76
CA GLU A 142 18.83 -3.92 -23.74
C GLU A 142 18.63 -4.91 -22.59
N ARG A 143 18.67 -4.41 -21.36
CA ARG A 143 18.38 -5.14 -20.12
C ARG A 143 17.34 -4.40 -19.30
N ALA A 144 16.54 -5.16 -18.55
CA ALA A 144 15.65 -4.61 -17.53
C ALA A 144 16.26 -4.76 -16.15
N PHE A 145 16.30 -3.68 -15.38
CA PHE A 145 16.80 -3.61 -14.02
C PHE A 145 15.63 -3.45 -13.09
N VAL A 146 15.46 -4.37 -12.14
CA VAL A 146 14.38 -4.33 -11.14
C VAL A 146 15.03 -4.18 -9.77
N SER A 147 14.64 -3.15 -9.01
CA SER A 147 15.11 -2.98 -7.64
C SER A 147 14.42 -3.99 -6.72
N ALA A 148 15.18 -4.70 -5.89
CA ALA A 148 14.70 -5.66 -4.90
C ALA A 148 15.05 -5.14 -3.50
N THR A 149 14.06 -4.51 -2.85
CA THR A 149 14.25 -3.63 -1.70
C THR A 149 14.91 -4.34 -0.53
N THR A 150 14.32 -5.43 -0.03
CA THR A 150 14.79 -6.08 1.21
C THR A 150 16.03 -6.94 1.00
N LYS A 151 16.34 -7.31 -0.24
CA LYS A 151 17.59 -7.99 -0.61
C LYS A 151 18.74 -7.03 -0.86
N ASP A 152 18.49 -5.72 -0.82
CA ASP A 152 19.47 -4.68 -1.10
C ASP A 152 20.20 -4.93 -2.45
N ALA A 153 19.45 -5.20 -3.52
CA ALA A 153 20.01 -5.59 -4.81
C ALA A 153 19.22 -5.06 -6.02
N LEU A 154 19.86 -5.05 -7.19
CA LEU A 154 19.19 -5.02 -8.47
C LEU A 154 19.16 -6.42 -9.09
N LEU A 155 18.00 -6.83 -9.57
CA LEU A 155 17.86 -7.97 -10.46
C LEU A 155 17.97 -7.48 -11.91
N VAL A 156 18.59 -8.28 -12.76
CA VAL A 156 18.79 -7.93 -14.17
C VAL A 156 18.17 -9.02 -15.03
N PHE A 157 17.25 -8.62 -15.89
CA PHE A 157 16.53 -9.51 -16.80
C PHE A 157 16.85 -9.18 -18.25
N ASP A 158 16.90 -10.20 -19.09
CA ASP A 158 16.71 -10.04 -20.53
C ASP A 158 15.21 -9.80 -20.77
N PRO A 159 14.81 -8.63 -21.27
CA PRO A 159 13.40 -8.31 -21.39
C PRO A 159 12.72 -9.03 -22.58
N ALA A 160 13.45 -9.57 -23.55
CA ALA A 160 12.90 -10.37 -24.63
C ALA A 160 12.62 -11.82 -24.18
N THR A 161 13.59 -12.46 -23.51
CA THR A 161 13.44 -13.84 -23.03
C THR A 161 12.79 -13.94 -21.66
N ARG A 162 12.71 -12.83 -20.92
CA ARG A 162 12.18 -12.71 -19.55
C ARG A 162 12.99 -13.50 -18.51
N LEU A 163 14.19 -13.95 -18.89
CA LEU A 163 15.09 -14.66 -17.99
C LEU A 163 15.95 -13.69 -17.18
N GLN A 164 16.18 -14.01 -15.92
CA GLN A 164 17.14 -13.29 -15.10
C GLN A 164 18.55 -13.63 -15.57
N VAL A 165 19.31 -12.60 -15.95
CA VAL A 165 20.69 -12.70 -16.47
C VAL A 165 21.73 -12.20 -15.46
N GLY A 166 21.31 -11.62 -14.35
CA GLY A 166 22.24 -11.18 -13.30
C GLY A 166 21.56 -10.66 -12.04
N THR A 167 22.39 -10.45 -11.02
CA THR A 167 22.04 -9.76 -9.78
C THR A 167 23.22 -8.89 -9.37
N LEU A 168 22.96 -7.63 -9.01
CA LEU A 168 23.95 -6.70 -8.50
C LEU A 168 23.62 -6.33 -7.07
N ALA A 169 24.52 -6.63 -6.13
CA ALA A 169 24.38 -6.21 -4.75
C ALA A 169 24.58 -4.69 -4.63
N ILE A 170 23.65 -4.02 -3.96
CA ILE A 170 23.73 -2.60 -3.62
C ILE A 170 24.15 -2.48 -2.15
N PRO A 171 25.25 -1.78 -1.84
CA PRO A 171 25.75 -1.66 -0.46
C PRO A 171 25.04 -0.56 0.33
N ALA A 172 23.73 -0.41 0.12
CA ALA A 172 22.84 0.47 0.87
C ALA A 172 21.50 -0.23 1.14
N LYS A 173 20.66 0.35 1.98
CA LYS A 173 19.37 -0.24 2.32
C LYS A 173 18.25 0.19 1.39
N ASP A 174 17.42 -0.77 1.00
CA ASP A 174 16.19 -0.50 0.27
C ASP A 174 16.45 0.30 -1.03
N PRO A 175 17.26 -0.22 -1.99
CA PRO A 175 17.31 0.36 -3.33
C PRO A 175 15.89 0.41 -3.89
N ARG A 176 15.43 1.60 -4.27
CA ARG A 176 14.03 1.86 -4.60
C ARG A 176 13.87 2.45 -5.99
N ALA A 177 14.10 3.75 -6.14
CA ALA A 177 13.86 4.47 -7.38
C ALA A 177 15.00 4.24 -8.38
N LEU A 178 14.63 4.02 -9.64
CA LEU A 178 15.56 3.86 -10.75
C LEU A 178 15.33 4.95 -11.80
N ALA A 179 16.42 5.45 -12.37
CA ALA A 179 16.37 6.27 -13.58
C ALA A 179 17.51 5.90 -14.53
N VAL A 180 17.41 6.36 -15.77
CA VAL A 180 18.43 6.17 -16.80
C VAL A 180 18.77 7.50 -17.44
N ASP A 181 19.98 7.62 -17.96
CA ASP A 181 20.34 8.74 -18.84
C ASP A 181 19.57 8.65 -20.17
N ALA A 182 19.51 9.77 -20.90
CA ALA A 182 18.78 9.83 -22.17
C ALA A 182 19.30 8.83 -23.21
N ALA A 183 20.60 8.53 -23.19
CA ALA A 183 21.22 7.54 -24.07
C ALA A 183 21.04 6.09 -23.60
N ARG A 184 20.45 5.87 -22.40
CA ARG A 184 20.27 4.56 -21.77
C ARG A 184 21.58 3.77 -21.63
N THR A 185 22.68 4.47 -21.39
CA THR A 185 24.02 3.91 -21.16
C THR A 185 24.38 3.79 -19.69
N ARG A 186 23.54 4.34 -18.80
CA ARG A 186 23.73 4.35 -17.34
C ARG A 186 22.41 4.10 -16.64
N VAL A 187 22.47 3.34 -15.54
CA VAL A 187 21.35 3.17 -14.60
C VAL A 187 21.73 3.84 -13.29
N TYR A 188 20.84 4.67 -12.76
CA TYR A 188 20.97 5.30 -11.46
C TYR A 188 20.05 4.60 -10.47
N VAL A 189 20.60 4.25 -9.30
CA VAL A 189 19.90 3.54 -8.23
C VAL A 189 19.90 4.40 -6.98
N LEU A 190 18.71 4.71 -6.47
CA LEU A 190 18.54 5.48 -5.23
C LEU A 190 18.09 4.58 -4.09
N SER A 191 18.85 4.61 -3.00
CA SER A 191 18.51 3.97 -1.73
C SER A 191 17.48 4.80 -0.97
N ALA A 192 16.39 4.16 -0.54
CA ALA A 192 15.31 4.84 0.17
C ALA A 192 15.63 5.05 1.65
N ARG A 193 16.15 4.03 2.35
CA ARG A 193 16.55 4.10 3.77
C ARG A 193 18.06 4.30 3.89
N SER A 194 18.50 5.45 3.43
CA SER A 194 19.89 5.87 3.45
C SER A 194 20.42 6.11 4.86
N GLY A 195 19.59 6.63 5.76
CA GLY A 195 20.07 7.18 7.02
C GLY A 195 20.75 8.53 6.81
N ASN A 196 21.31 9.09 7.87
CA ASN A 196 21.96 10.40 7.82
C ASN A 196 23.32 10.36 8.52
N GLY A 197 24.08 9.27 8.30
CA GLY A 197 25.37 9.01 8.92
C GLY A 197 25.39 9.06 10.45
N THR A 198 24.26 8.82 11.11
CA THR A 198 24.18 8.74 12.58
C THR A 198 24.14 7.30 13.06
N THR A 199 24.63 7.09 14.28
CA THR A 199 24.61 5.81 14.99
C THR A 199 24.51 6.07 16.49
N VAL A 200 24.75 5.05 17.31
CA VAL A 200 24.49 5.09 18.75
C VAL A 200 25.66 4.58 19.58
N VAL A 201 25.99 5.38 20.59
CA VAL A 201 26.85 5.01 21.72
C VAL A 201 26.00 4.28 22.76
N PRO A 202 26.33 3.03 23.14
CA PRO A 202 25.57 2.28 24.13
C PRO A 202 25.50 2.97 25.50
N THR A 203 24.39 2.80 26.22
CA THR A 203 24.12 3.41 27.55
C THR A 203 25.28 3.30 28.55
N ALA A 204 25.99 2.16 28.58
CA ALA A 204 27.10 1.95 29.51
C ALA A 204 28.31 2.86 29.23
N GLN A 205 28.49 3.27 27.98
CA GLN A 205 29.63 4.06 27.49
C GLN A 205 29.26 5.51 27.18
N ALA A 206 27.97 5.84 27.20
CA ALA A 206 27.48 7.20 27.00
C ALA A 206 27.76 8.08 28.23
N PRO A 207 27.97 9.40 28.04
CA PRO A 207 28.05 10.35 29.15
C PRO A 207 26.69 10.46 29.86
N LEU A 208 26.69 10.98 31.09
CA LEU A 208 25.44 11.26 31.79
C LEU A 208 24.60 12.28 31.00
N PRO A 209 23.26 12.16 31.02
CA PRO A 209 22.39 13.12 30.36
C PRO A 209 22.45 14.49 31.05
N PRO A 210 22.08 15.57 30.33
CA PRO A 210 21.99 16.89 30.95
C PRO A 210 20.93 16.91 32.06
N THR A 211 21.15 17.75 33.07
CA THR A 211 20.17 17.99 34.14
C THR A 211 18.86 18.51 33.55
N PRO A 212 17.70 17.96 33.95
CA PRO A 212 16.42 18.48 33.49
C PRO A 212 16.21 19.95 33.87
N THR A 213 15.50 20.70 33.04
CA THR A 213 15.17 22.11 33.27
C THR A 213 14.03 22.28 34.27
N ASN A 214 13.17 21.26 34.43
CA ASN A 214 12.18 21.23 35.51
C ASN A 214 12.87 20.79 36.83
N PRO A 215 12.98 21.68 37.85
CA PRO A 215 13.71 21.38 39.08
C PRO A 215 13.01 20.35 39.98
N LEU A 216 11.75 19.98 39.68
CA LEU A 216 11.01 18.94 40.39
C LEU A 216 11.33 17.53 39.91
N LEU A 217 12.02 17.39 38.77
CA LEU A 217 12.44 16.10 38.26
C LEU A 217 13.67 15.56 39.02
N PRO A 218 13.74 14.25 39.29
CA PRO A 218 14.97 13.63 39.76
C PRO A 218 16.06 13.70 38.66
N LEU A 219 17.27 13.23 38.99
CA LEU A 219 18.31 13.08 37.97
C LEU A 219 17.83 12.18 36.83
N ALA A 220 18.13 12.59 35.60
CA ALA A 220 17.79 11.81 34.42
C ALA A 220 18.47 10.42 34.48
N PRO A 221 17.75 9.34 34.12
CA PRO A 221 18.32 8.01 34.04
C PRO A 221 19.40 7.97 32.96
N ARG A 222 20.43 7.12 33.12
CA ARG A 222 21.41 6.91 32.05
C ARG A 222 20.71 6.46 30.78
N GLN A 223 21.17 6.96 29.65
CA GLN A 223 20.62 6.66 28.34
C GLN A 223 21.77 6.51 27.33
N ALA A 224 21.50 5.81 26.24
CA ALA A 224 22.34 5.83 25.06
C ALA A 224 22.46 7.26 24.48
N LEU A 225 23.41 7.46 23.58
CA LEU A 225 23.61 8.75 22.90
C LEU A 225 23.67 8.54 21.39
N ILE A 226 22.85 9.29 20.64
CA ILE A 226 22.96 9.37 19.19
C ILE A 226 24.16 10.24 18.84
N VAL A 227 25.02 9.76 17.95
CA VAL A 227 26.24 10.44 17.50
C VAL A 227 26.39 10.33 15.99
N ARG A 228 27.23 11.19 15.42
CA ARG A 228 27.75 11.02 14.07
C ARG A 228 28.68 9.81 14.03
N ALA A 229 28.52 8.95 13.02
CA ALA A 229 29.34 7.74 12.89
C ALA A 229 30.81 8.05 12.56
N ASP A 230 31.07 9.20 11.94
CA ASP A 230 32.38 9.71 11.56
C ASP A 230 33.02 10.64 12.61
N ASP A 231 32.38 10.84 13.77
CA ASP A 231 32.94 11.67 14.84
C ASP A 231 34.15 10.98 15.50
N PRO A 232 35.36 11.57 15.43
CA PRO A 232 36.56 11.00 16.01
C PRO A 232 36.47 10.75 17.52
N LEU A 233 35.64 11.50 18.24
CA LEU A 233 35.42 11.32 19.69
C LEU A 233 34.89 9.93 20.01
N TRP A 234 34.09 9.35 19.11
CA TRP A 234 33.40 8.08 19.33
C TRP A 234 33.98 6.93 18.53
N ALA A 235 35.05 7.13 17.75
CA ALA A 235 35.61 6.12 16.84
C ALA A 235 35.90 4.78 17.54
N ALA A 236 36.47 4.81 18.75
CA ALA A 236 36.78 3.60 19.53
C ALA A 236 35.53 2.89 20.07
N THR A 237 34.46 3.63 20.36
CA THR A 237 33.20 3.10 20.94
C THR A 237 32.23 2.63 19.87
N VAL A 238 32.07 3.41 18.81
CA VAL A 238 31.19 3.08 17.68
C VAL A 238 31.79 1.92 16.88
N ASN A 239 33.08 2.01 16.54
CA ASN A 239 33.79 0.98 15.77
C ASN A 239 32.97 0.50 14.55
N THR A 240 32.39 1.42 13.78
CA THR A 240 31.60 1.15 12.58
C THR A 240 31.93 2.17 11.52
N SER A 241 32.17 1.72 10.29
CA SER A 241 32.14 2.60 9.12
C SER A 241 30.71 2.65 8.59
N LEU A 242 30.13 3.84 8.47
CA LEU A 242 28.82 4.07 7.85
C LEU A 242 29.02 5.01 6.67
N PRO A 243 29.24 4.47 5.45
CA PRO A 243 29.55 5.30 4.27
C PRO A 243 28.43 6.26 3.87
N ASP A 244 27.18 5.96 4.25
CA ASP A 244 26.00 6.78 3.94
C ASP A 244 25.84 6.98 2.42
N GLU A 245 26.13 5.92 1.63
CA GLU A 245 26.04 5.91 0.18
C GLU A 245 24.58 5.73 -0.27
N ASP A 246 24.07 6.70 -1.03
CA ASP A 246 22.64 6.87 -1.27
C ASP A 246 22.26 6.69 -2.72
N LEU A 247 23.17 7.05 -3.63
CA LEU A 247 22.98 6.93 -5.07
C LEU A 247 24.15 6.20 -5.72
N PHE A 248 23.82 5.29 -6.62
CA PHE A 248 24.77 4.46 -7.37
C PHE A 248 24.55 4.64 -8.87
N GLU A 249 25.62 4.93 -9.60
CA GLU A 249 25.64 4.83 -11.07
C GLU A 249 26.15 3.44 -11.46
N VAL A 250 25.41 2.77 -12.34
CA VAL A 250 25.66 1.40 -12.77
C VAL A 250 25.81 1.36 -14.28
N ASP A 251 26.88 0.71 -14.75
CA ASP A 251 27.06 0.35 -16.15
C ASP A 251 26.14 -0.84 -16.48
N PRO A 252 25.16 -0.69 -17.41
CA PRO A 252 24.20 -1.73 -17.70
C PRO A 252 24.81 -2.94 -18.44
N GLN A 253 25.98 -2.81 -19.07
CA GLN A 253 26.66 -3.90 -19.76
C GLN A 253 27.51 -4.73 -18.80
N THR A 254 28.37 -4.08 -18.01
CA THR A 254 29.31 -4.76 -17.12
C THR A 254 28.74 -5.05 -15.73
N LEU A 255 27.62 -4.42 -15.37
CA LEU A 255 27.02 -4.43 -14.03
C LEU A 255 27.94 -3.86 -12.94
N ALA A 256 28.94 -3.06 -13.33
CA ALA A 256 29.82 -2.39 -12.38
C ALA A 256 29.15 -1.13 -11.82
N ILE A 257 29.28 -0.91 -10.52
CA ILE A 257 29.00 0.40 -9.91
C ILE A 257 30.15 1.33 -10.27
N THR A 258 29.89 2.33 -11.12
CA THR A 258 30.90 3.26 -11.65
C THR A 258 31.04 4.51 -10.77
N ARG A 259 30.00 4.87 -10.02
CA ARG A 259 29.99 6.03 -9.12
C ARG A 259 29.08 5.81 -7.93
N ARG A 260 29.47 6.40 -6.80
CA ARG A 260 28.75 6.39 -5.52
C ARG A 260 28.61 7.83 -5.03
N VAL A 261 27.43 8.20 -4.55
CA VAL A 261 27.19 9.52 -3.95
C VAL A 261 26.55 9.32 -2.59
N ALA A 262 27.17 9.91 -1.57
CA ALA A 262 26.73 9.81 -0.18
C ALA A 262 25.99 11.07 0.29
N GLY A 263 25.29 10.98 1.42
CA GLY A 263 24.73 12.11 2.18
C GLY A 263 23.72 12.97 1.41
N LEU A 264 22.78 12.34 0.71
CA LEU A 264 21.66 12.93 -0.02
C LEU A 264 20.42 13.13 0.85
N GLY A 265 20.21 12.30 1.88
CA GLY A 265 19.00 12.36 2.73
C GLY A 265 18.87 11.17 3.65
N THR A 266 18.15 11.36 4.76
CA THR A 266 17.71 10.27 5.65
C THR A 266 16.82 9.28 4.93
N THR A 267 15.83 9.83 4.20
CA THR A 267 14.89 9.06 3.39
C THR A 267 14.82 9.69 2.01
N ASN A 268 15.18 8.95 0.97
CA ASN A 268 15.13 9.44 -0.42
C ASN A 268 13.97 8.82 -1.18
N PHE A 269 13.18 9.63 -1.88
CA PHE A 269 11.94 9.20 -2.53
C PHE A 269 12.10 8.91 -4.01
N ASP A 270 12.59 9.89 -4.75
CA ASP A 270 12.57 9.87 -6.20
C ASP A 270 13.81 10.57 -6.78
N LEU A 271 14.17 10.23 -8.02
CA LEU A 271 15.22 10.89 -8.78
C LEU A 271 14.84 11.14 -10.24
N VAL A 272 15.32 12.25 -10.80
CA VAL A 272 15.23 12.54 -12.24
C VAL A 272 16.58 12.95 -12.81
N VAL A 273 16.82 12.57 -14.06
CA VAL A 273 18.04 12.89 -14.81
C VAL A 273 17.75 13.99 -15.82
N HIS A 274 18.58 15.03 -15.83
CA HIS A 274 18.52 16.04 -16.87
C HIS A 274 19.00 15.45 -18.21
N PRO A 275 18.19 15.49 -19.28
CA PRO A 275 18.42 14.67 -20.47
C PRO A 275 19.68 15.05 -21.25
N THR A 276 20.16 16.29 -21.15
CA THR A 276 21.35 16.78 -21.88
C THR A 276 22.58 16.97 -21.00
N SER A 277 22.46 17.62 -19.84
CA SER A 277 23.59 17.83 -18.91
C SER A 277 23.97 16.58 -18.11
N GLY A 278 23.07 15.61 -17.97
CA GLY A 278 23.27 14.45 -17.09
C GLY A 278 23.22 14.76 -15.60
N GLU A 279 22.86 15.99 -15.20
CA GLU A 279 22.68 16.34 -13.79
C GLU A 279 21.50 15.57 -13.19
N LEU A 280 21.62 15.20 -11.92
CA LEU A 280 20.59 14.45 -11.20
C LEU A 280 19.90 15.36 -10.20
N PHE A 281 18.61 15.15 -9.98
CA PHE A 281 17.84 15.77 -8.90
C PHE A 281 17.20 14.68 -8.07
N VAL A 282 17.37 14.75 -6.75
CA VAL A 282 16.86 13.77 -5.78
C VAL A 282 15.96 14.47 -4.78
N ALA A 283 14.78 13.92 -4.53
CA ALA A 283 13.85 14.41 -3.51
C ALA A 283 13.93 13.54 -2.26
N GLY A 284 13.96 14.16 -1.08
CA GLY A 284 14.08 13.42 0.17
C GLY A 284 13.83 14.25 1.43
N LEU A 285 13.92 13.55 2.56
CA LEU A 285 13.84 14.08 3.91
C LEU A 285 15.22 14.04 4.58
N GLU A 286 15.47 15.02 5.43
CA GLU A 286 16.63 15.07 6.30
C GLU A 286 16.20 15.17 7.76
N ALA A 287 16.55 14.16 8.55
CA ALA A 287 16.25 14.08 9.96
C ALA A 287 17.26 14.86 10.80
N ARG A 288 16.77 15.52 11.87
CA ARG A 288 17.60 16.23 12.85
C ARG A 288 17.75 15.44 14.15
N ASN A 289 17.97 14.13 14.04
CA ASN A 289 18.02 13.23 15.20
C ASN A 289 19.27 13.37 16.10
N LEU A 290 20.26 14.16 15.69
CA LEU A 290 21.36 14.62 16.57
C LEU A 290 20.93 15.72 17.53
N VAL A 291 19.85 16.44 17.21
CA VAL A 291 19.33 17.53 18.05
C VAL A 291 18.41 16.93 19.10
N ARG A 292 18.74 17.21 20.35
CA ARG A 292 17.96 16.86 21.54
C ARG A 292 17.39 18.15 22.09
N PHE A 293 16.13 18.26 22.48
CA PHE A 293 15.10 17.26 22.80
C PHE A 293 13.78 17.54 22.06
N GLU A 294 12.68 16.86 22.37
CA GLU A 294 11.35 17.04 21.73
C GLU A 294 10.95 18.53 21.61
N ASN A 295 11.09 19.29 22.70
CA ASN A 295 10.77 20.71 22.76
C ASN A 295 11.72 21.59 21.90
N VAL A 296 12.90 21.09 21.55
CA VAL A 296 13.90 21.79 20.71
C VAL A 296 13.66 21.51 19.23
N VAL A 297 13.27 20.27 18.90
CA VAL A 297 12.93 19.87 17.52
C VAL A 297 11.45 20.10 17.17
N ARG A 298 10.72 20.79 18.04
CA ARG A 298 9.30 21.11 17.85
C ARG A 298 9.06 21.81 16.50
N ALA A 299 8.19 21.21 15.67
CA ALA A 299 7.89 21.60 14.29
C ALA A 299 9.10 21.67 13.35
N ASN A 300 10.22 21.02 13.70
CA ASN A 300 11.49 21.24 13.04
C ASN A 300 12.40 19.99 13.08
N ALA A 301 11.80 18.82 13.32
CA ALA A 301 12.51 17.55 13.43
C ALA A 301 12.98 17.00 12.08
N ILE A 302 12.25 17.34 11.01
CA ILE A 302 12.47 16.83 9.65
C ILE A 302 12.49 18.01 8.68
N GLY A 303 13.51 18.06 7.82
CA GLY A 303 13.58 18.96 6.67
C GLY A 303 13.16 18.25 5.38
N SER A 304 12.43 18.94 4.51
CA SER A 304 12.11 18.47 3.15
C SER A 304 13.03 19.17 2.15
N ARG A 305 13.70 18.41 1.27
CA ARG A 305 14.71 18.98 0.35
C ARG A 305 14.73 18.33 -1.03
N VAL A 306 15.32 19.07 -1.96
CA VAL A 306 15.82 18.54 -3.25
C VAL A 306 17.33 18.69 -3.28
N VAL A 307 18.04 17.68 -3.77
CA VAL A 307 19.49 17.71 -3.97
C VAL A 307 19.80 17.63 -5.46
N ARG A 308 20.52 18.62 -5.99
CA ARG A 308 21.11 18.55 -7.33
C ARG A 308 22.50 17.94 -7.25
N ILE A 309 22.81 17.02 -8.16
CA ILE A 309 24.13 16.39 -8.28
C ILE A 309 24.64 16.64 -9.69
N ASP A 310 25.79 17.30 -9.81
CA ASP A 310 26.42 17.55 -11.10
C ASP A 310 27.18 16.32 -11.66
N ALA A 311 27.72 16.46 -12.87
CA ALA A 311 28.51 15.41 -13.52
C ALA A 311 29.78 15.00 -12.71
N ASN A 312 30.30 15.88 -11.85
CA ASN A 312 31.53 15.66 -11.07
C ASN A 312 31.28 15.04 -9.69
N GLY A 313 30.04 14.99 -9.19
CA GLY A 313 29.77 14.58 -7.80
C GLY A 313 29.33 15.69 -6.88
N THR A 314 29.36 16.94 -7.30
CA THR A 314 29.06 18.08 -6.44
C THR A 314 27.57 18.10 -6.12
N ARG A 315 27.26 18.15 -4.83
CA ARG A 315 25.89 18.18 -4.31
C ARG A 315 25.51 19.62 -3.97
N SER A 316 24.36 20.08 -4.46
CA SER A 316 23.74 21.35 -4.05
C SER A 316 22.40 21.05 -3.39
N PHE A 317 22.21 21.49 -2.15
CA PHE A 317 21.02 21.20 -1.36
C PHE A 317 20.05 22.38 -1.41
N PHE A 318 18.79 22.10 -1.72
CA PHE A 318 17.72 23.07 -1.77
C PHE A 318 16.66 22.72 -0.72
N ASP A 319 16.59 23.52 0.34
CA ASP A 319 15.52 23.44 1.33
C ASP A 319 14.20 23.88 0.67
N LEU A 320 13.16 23.07 0.82
CA LEU A 320 11.83 23.38 0.29
C LEU A 320 11.03 24.33 1.19
N ASN A 321 11.52 24.59 2.41
CA ASN A 321 10.88 25.44 3.41
C ASN A 321 11.86 26.46 4.03
N PRO A 322 12.62 27.23 3.21
CA PRO A 322 13.72 28.07 3.69
C PRO A 322 13.28 29.25 4.56
N THR A 323 11.99 29.56 4.59
CA THR A 323 11.41 30.68 5.34
C THR A 323 10.99 30.31 6.77
N VAL A 324 11.09 29.02 7.15
CA VAL A 324 10.65 28.55 8.48
C VAL A 324 11.64 29.00 9.55
N VAL A 325 11.14 29.74 10.55
CA VAL A 325 11.93 30.18 11.71
C VAL A 325 11.51 29.39 12.96
N PRO A 326 12.40 28.57 13.55
CA PRO A 326 12.02 27.65 14.65
C PRO A 326 11.47 28.31 15.91
N ALA A 327 11.79 29.57 16.18
CA ALA A 327 11.33 30.29 17.37
C ALA A 327 9.87 30.78 17.28
N GLN A 328 9.25 30.75 16.09
CA GLN A 328 7.93 31.33 15.83
C GLN A 328 6.86 30.25 15.62
N ILE A 329 6.67 29.31 16.55
CA ILE A 329 5.73 28.19 16.36
C ILE A 329 4.52 28.29 17.30
N PRO A 330 3.27 28.31 16.80
CA PRO A 330 2.88 28.04 15.40
C PRO A 330 3.18 29.21 14.45
N ASP A 331 3.47 28.88 13.19
CA ASP A 331 3.69 29.79 12.07
C ASP A 331 2.70 29.47 10.92
N PRO A 332 1.47 30.02 10.97
CA PRO A 332 0.51 29.82 9.90
C PRO A 332 0.99 30.37 8.54
N ALA A 333 1.84 31.40 8.52
CA ALA A 333 2.37 31.94 7.28
C ALA A 333 3.33 30.96 6.60
N ALA A 334 4.20 30.30 7.38
CA ALA A 334 5.00 29.19 6.88
C ALA A 334 4.13 27.99 6.47
N ALA A 335 3.14 27.60 7.26
CA ALA A 335 2.24 26.50 6.91
C ALA A 335 1.49 26.74 5.59
N ALA A 336 1.14 27.99 5.30
CA ALA A 336 0.52 28.39 4.03
C ALA A 336 1.44 28.21 2.81
N LEU A 337 2.75 28.09 3.01
CA LEU A 337 3.75 27.98 1.96
C LEU A 337 4.56 26.68 2.03
N ALA A 338 4.36 25.85 3.03
CA ALA A 338 5.16 24.66 3.22
C ALA A 338 5.05 23.67 2.04
N LEU A 339 6.16 23.01 1.72
CA LEU A 339 6.26 21.88 0.81
C LEU A 339 6.88 20.73 1.61
N SER A 340 6.03 19.85 2.13
CA SER A 340 6.43 18.75 3.01
C SER A 340 6.33 17.40 2.31
N GLU A 341 7.24 16.48 2.67
CA GLU A 341 7.28 15.09 2.16
C GLU A 341 7.34 15.05 0.63
N PRO A 342 8.50 15.39 0.04
CA PRO A 342 8.67 15.47 -1.40
C PRO A 342 8.83 14.07 -1.99
N THR A 343 7.73 13.45 -2.43
CA THR A 343 7.68 12.02 -2.78
C THR A 343 7.91 11.70 -4.25
N GLY A 344 7.83 12.70 -5.13
CA GLY A 344 8.01 12.52 -6.57
C GLY A 344 8.60 13.75 -7.23
N LEU A 345 9.27 13.55 -8.37
CA LEU A 345 9.92 14.56 -9.19
C LEU A 345 9.51 14.45 -10.67
N ALA A 346 9.40 15.60 -11.34
CA ALA A 346 9.23 15.67 -12.78
C ALA A 346 10.01 16.86 -13.34
N LEU A 347 10.69 16.66 -14.47
CA LEU A 347 11.56 17.67 -15.07
C LEU A 347 11.01 18.15 -16.40
N ASP A 348 10.81 19.47 -16.53
CA ASP A 348 10.64 20.16 -17.80
C ASP A 348 11.96 20.85 -18.15
N ALA A 349 12.88 20.06 -18.72
CA ALA A 349 14.23 20.50 -19.05
C ALA A 349 14.22 21.65 -20.07
N ALA A 350 13.28 21.63 -21.02
CA ALA A 350 13.17 22.65 -22.06
C ALA A 350 12.86 24.04 -21.48
N ARG A 351 12.14 24.09 -20.36
CA ARG A 351 11.77 25.34 -19.66
C ARG A 351 12.54 25.58 -18.37
N GLY A 352 13.49 24.70 -18.03
CA GLY A 352 14.30 24.80 -16.81
C GLY A 352 13.50 24.72 -15.51
N LYS A 353 12.44 23.90 -15.48
CA LYS A 353 11.56 23.75 -14.31
C LYS A 353 11.60 22.33 -13.75
N LEU A 354 11.65 22.23 -12.43
CA LEU A 354 11.49 20.99 -11.67
C LEU A 354 10.17 21.05 -10.89
N PHE A 355 9.37 19.99 -10.98
CA PHE A 355 8.13 19.81 -10.25
C PHE A 355 8.35 18.81 -9.12
N VAL A 356 7.83 19.12 -7.93
CA VAL A 356 8.02 18.33 -6.70
C VAL A 356 6.67 18.02 -6.08
N ALA A 357 6.36 16.73 -5.88
CA ALA A 357 5.12 16.30 -5.22
C ALA A 357 5.29 16.43 -3.71
N ALA A 358 4.71 17.46 -3.10
CA ALA A 358 4.73 17.66 -1.65
C ALA A 358 3.49 17.00 -1.03
N GLN A 359 3.58 15.68 -0.81
CA GLN A 359 2.49 14.83 -0.33
C GLN A 359 1.90 15.36 0.98
N GLY A 360 2.78 15.79 1.90
CA GLY A 360 2.38 16.22 3.24
C GLY A 360 1.46 17.44 3.23
N THR A 361 1.55 18.29 2.19
CA THR A 361 0.84 19.57 2.10
C THR A 361 -0.22 19.64 1.00
N ASP A 362 -0.47 18.55 0.26
CA ASP A 362 -1.33 18.54 -0.94
C ASP A 362 -0.93 19.59 -1.99
N ARG A 363 0.38 19.72 -2.23
CA ARG A 363 0.92 20.72 -3.15
C ARG A 363 1.87 20.12 -4.17
N ILE A 364 1.97 20.77 -5.32
CA ILE A 364 3.11 20.64 -6.22
C ILE A 364 3.98 21.89 -6.09
N GLY A 365 5.24 21.72 -5.73
CA GLY A 365 6.24 22.78 -5.80
C GLY A 365 6.80 22.90 -7.21
N VAL A 366 6.88 24.11 -7.76
CA VAL A 366 7.53 24.39 -9.05
C VAL A 366 8.82 25.15 -8.77
N LEU A 367 9.96 24.57 -9.09
CA LEU A 367 11.29 25.09 -8.81
C LEU A 367 12.04 25.40 -10.11
N SER A 368 12.96 26.35 -10.07
CA SER A 368 14.04 26.43 -11.05
C SER A 368 15.08 25.31 -10.81
N LEU A 369 15.93 25.02 -11.80
CA LEU A 369 17.02 24.04 -11.66
C LEU A 369 18.11 24.45 -10.63
N ASN A 370 18.07 25.69 -10.15
CA ASN A 370 18.92 26.21 -9.07
C ASN A 370 18.21 26.25 -7.70
N GLY A 371 17.03 25.63 -7.58
CA GLY A 371 16.33 25.46 -6.31
C GLY A 371 15.38 26.58 -5.90
N ALA A 372 15.34 27.70 -6.64
CA ALA A 372 14.39 28.78 -6.34
C ALA A 372 12.93 28.29 -6.56
N ILE A 373 12.07 28.43 -5.56
CA ILE A 373 10.65 28.09 -5.63
C ILE A 373 9.91 29.19 -6.41
N LEU A 374 9.40 28.84 -7.58
CA LEU A 374 8.73 29.74 -8.53
C LEU A 374 7.21 29.79 -8.31
N ALA A 375 6.60 28.66 -7.97
CA ALA A 375 5.17 28.55 -7.74
C ALA A 375 4.81 27.37 -6.84
N ARG A 376 3.56 27.38 -6.35
CA ARG A 376 2.94 26.30 -5.59
C ARG A 376 1.55 26.05 -6.16
N ILE A 377 1.29 24.81 -6.56
CA ILE A 377 -0.01 24.40 -7.09
C ILE A 377 -0.73 23.66 -5.98
N GLU A 378 -1.86 24.21 -5.52
CA GLU A 378 -2.69 23.59 -4.48
C GLU A 378 -3.61 22.54 -5.12
N LEU A 379 -3.62 21.33 -4.56
CA LEU A 379 -4.55 20.25 -4.96
C LEU A 379 -5.69 20.07 -3.95
N GLY A 380 -5.43 20.42 -2.69
CA GLY A 380 -6.37 20.32 -1.58
C GLY A 380 -6.80 21.71 -1.06
N VAL A 381 -7.04 21.80 0.25
CA VAL A 381 -7.38 23.06 0.91
C VAL A 381 -6.20 24.02 0.79
N ALA A 382 -6.40 25.18 0.17
CA ALA A 382 -5.34 26.16 -0.03
C ALA A 382 -4.88 26.80 1.29
N GLY A 383 -3.60 27.20 1.34
CA GLY A 383 -3.04 27.90 2.50
C GLY A 383 -2.78 26.99 3.71
N ALA A 384 -2.85 27.56 4.92
CA ALA A 384 -2.40 26.90 6.15
C ALA A 384 -3.38 25.85 6.70
N SER A 385 -4.65 25.91 6.29
CA SER A 385 -5.70 25.06 6.86
C SER A 385 -5.56 23.59 6.44
N SER A 386 -5.72 22.68 7.40
CA SER A 386 -5.75 21.23 7.20
C SER A 386 -7.17 20.72 6.96
N ASN A 387 -7.31 19.70 6.12
CA ASN A 387 -8.51 18.85 6.06
C ASN A 387 -8.09 17.41 5.71
N ALA A 388 -7.60 16.71 6.73
CA ALA A 388 -7.07 15.36 6.61
C ALA A 388 -8.07 14.34 6.01
N ARG A 389 -9.38 14.55 6.15
CA ARG A 389 -10.42 13.63 5.63
C ARG A 389 -10.53 13.63 4.11
N THR A 390 -10.10 14.71 3.47
CA THR A 390 -10.20 14.89 2.00
C THR A 390 -8.84 15.10 1.34
N LYS A 391 -7.79 14.69 2.07
CA LYS A 391 -6.40 14.82 1.63
C LYS A 391 -6.21 14.20 0.25
N LYS A 392 -5.46 14.87 -0.62
CA LYS A 392 -5.20 14.40 -1.99
C LYS A 392 -4.04 13.42 -2.04
N GLY A 393 -2.94 13.76 -1.38
CA GLY A 393 -1.70 13.00 -1.36
C GLY A 393 -1.08 12.85 -2.75
N PRO A 394 -0.57 13.93 -3.38
CA PRO A 394 0.21 13.80 -4.61
C PRO A 394 1.42 12.91 -4.33
N ARG A 395 1.55 11.82 -5.09
CA ARG A 395 2.57 10.80 -4.85
C ARG A 395 3.65 10.74 -5.92
N GLY A 396 3.26 10.93 -7.17
CA GLY A 396 4.19 10.86 -8.30
C GLY A 396 3.56 11.40 -9.57
N PHE A 397 4.37 11.42 -10.63
CA PHE A 397 4.09 12.18 -11.83
C PHE A 397 4.23 11.37 -13.11
N ALA A 398 3.60 11.86 -14.16
CA ALA A 398 4.05 11.63 -15.53
C ALA A 398 3.98 12.94 -16.32
N MET A 399 5.09 13.36 -16.93
CA MET A 399 5.14 14.54 -17.79
C MET A 399 4.85 14.12 -19.23
N HIS A 400 3.99 14.87 -19.93
CA HIS A 400 3.79 14.65 -21.36
C HIS A 400 5.05 15.11 -22.14
N PRO A 401 5.53 14.36 -23.16
CA PRO A 401 6.81 14.66 -23.83
C PRO A 401 6.83 15.99 -24.61
N THR A 402 5.70 16.42 -25.18
CA THR A 402 5.65 17.63 -26.04
C THR A 402 4.64 18.70 -25.58
N SER A 403 3.44 18.30 -25.14
CA SER A 403 2.44 19.19 -24.53
C SER A 403 2.81 19.66 -23.12
N PRO A 404 2.45 20.90 -22.72
CA PRO A 404 2.73 21.45 -21.39
C PRO A 404 1.77 20.90 -20.32
N VAL A 405 1.74 19.58 -20.16
CA VAL A 405 0.82 18.89 -19.25
C VAL A 405 1.59 17.96 -18.32
N LEU A 406 1.24 18.03 -17.03
CA LEU A 406 1.74 17.16 -15.98
C LEU A 406 0.55 16.37 -15.39
N TYR A 407 0.67 15.06 -15.36
CA TYR A 407 -0.29 14.16 -14.73
C TYR A 407 0.19 13.83 -13.31
N VAL A 408 -0.71 13.92 -12.33
CA VAL A 408 -0.40 13.71 -10.91
C VAL A 408 -1.28 12.62 -10.32
N VAL A 409 -0.67 11.59 -9.75
CA VAL A 409 -1.39 10.55 -9.01
C VAL A 409 -1.66 11.07 -7.60
N GLN A 410 -2.93 11.21 -7.25
CA GLN A 410 -3.41 11.60 -5.93
C GLN A 410 -3.81 10.33 -5.16
N ARG A 411 -2.84 9.69 -4.51
CA ARG A 411 -2.98 8.35 -3.91
C ARG A 411 -4.08 8.32 -2.84
N LEU A 412 -4.15 9.33 -1.98
CA LEU A 412 -5.12 9.35 -0.88
C LEU A 412 -6.55 9.62 -1.37
N ALA A 413 -6.69 10.37 -2.46
CA ALA A 413 -7.98 10.66 -3.08
C ALA A 413 -8.43 9.62 -4.12
N GLY A 414 -7.60 8.65 -4.48
CA GLY A 414 -7.91 7.66 -5.53
C GLY A 414 -8.21 8.33 -6.87
N SER A 415 -7.38 9.27 -7.32
CA SER A 415 -7.66 10.05 -8.54
C SER A 415 -6.41 10.52 -9.28
N LEU A 416 -6.60 10.87 -10.55
CA LEU A 416 -5.64 11.53 -11.42
C LEU A 416 -5.96 13.02 -11.52
N ALA A 417 -4.98 13.90 -11.26
CA ALA A 417 -5.08 15.32 -11.60
C ALA A 417 -4.26 15.63 -12.85
N VAL A 418 -4.75 16.60 -13.63
CA VAL A 418 -4.12 17.10 -14.86
C VAL A 418 -3.78 18.56 -14.64
N ILE A 419 -2.51 18.91 -14.81
CA ILE A 419 -1.97 20.25 -14.55
C ILE A 419 -1.39 20.82 -15.83
N ASP A 420 -1.74 22.08 -16.12
CA ASP A 420 -1.07 22.88 -17.14
C ASP A 420 0.24 23.44 -16.58
N THR A 421 1.38 23.06 -17.17
CA THR A 421 2.70 23.41 -16.62
C THR A 421 3.14 24.84 -16.94
N GLN A 422 2.42 25.55 -17.81
CA GLN A 422 2.65 26.95 -18.14
C GLN A 422 1.89 27.89 -17.22
N THR A 423 0.59 27.64 -17.06
CA THR A 423 -0.31 28.46 -16.22
C THR A 423 -0.33 28.03 -14.75
N HIS A 424 0.21 26.84 -14.44
CA HIS A 424 0.19 26.23 -13.10
C HIS A 424 -1.22 25.95 -12.58
N ALA A 425 -2.20 25.85 -13.49
CA ALA A 425 -3.57 25.54 -13.16
C ALA A 425 -3.82 24.02 -13.14
N VAL A 426 -4.63 23.56 -12.19
CA VAL A 426 -5.27 22.24 -12.27
C VAL A 426 -6.40 22.36 -13.30
N ILE A 427 -6.27 21.66 -14.42
CA ILE A 427 -7.20 21.76 -15.58
C ILE A 427 -8.14 20.56 -15.68
N GLY A 428 -7.88 19.49 -14.94
CA GLY A 428 -8.73 18.32 -14.91
C GLY A 428 -8.47 17.47 -13.67
N GLN A 429 -9.49 16.76 -13.23
CA GLN A 429 -9.35 15.75 -12.19
C GLN A 429 -10.34 14.61 -12.46
N GLN A 430 -9.86 13.38 -12.44
CA GLN A 430 -10.65 12.19 -12.70
C GLN A 430 -10.45 11.17 -11.57
N PRO A 431 -11.52 10.71 -10.89
CA PRO A 431 -11.41 9.59 -9.95
C PRO A 431 -11.08 8.30 -10.71
N PHE A 432 -10.39 7.37 -10.04
CA PHE A 432 -10.30 6.01 -10.52
C PHE A 432 -11.70 5.36 -10.51
N ALA A 433 -11.89 4.35 -11.36
CA ALA A 433 -13.24 3.82 -11.64
C ALA A 433 -13.88 3.16 -10.41
N HIS A 434 -13.09 2.49 -9.58
CA HIS A 434 -13.55 1.83 -8.37
C HIS A 434 -12.52 1.98 -7.25
N ASP A 435 -12.94 2.35 -6.04
CA ASP A 435 -12.05 2.49 -4.88
C ASP A 435 -12.58 1.62 -3.72
N PRO A 436 -11.92 0.48 -3.45
CA PRO A 436 -12.40 -0.53 -2.49
C PRO A 436 -12.17 -0.16 -1.03
N LEU A 437 -11.49 0.96 -0.74
CA LEU A 437 -11.16 1.33 0.63
C LEU A 437 -12.45 1.73 1.40
N PRO A 438 -12.70 1.18 2.60
CA PRO A 438 -13.88 1.53 3.39
C PRO A 438 -13.95 3.03 3.71
N PRO A 439 -15.15 3.66 3.71
CA PRO A 439 -15.29 5.10 3.97
C PRO A 439 -14.70 5.57 5.31
N SER A 440 -14.83 4.74 6.37
CA SER A 440 -14.26 5.04 7.70
C SER A 440 -12.73 5.06 7.67
N TRP A 441 -12.10 4.23 6.84
CA TRP A 441 -10.65 4.20 6.70
C TRP A 441 -10.15 5.36 5.85
N LYS A 442 -10.87 5.74 4.79
CA LYS A 442 -10.60 6.96 4.01
C LYS A 442 -10.59 8.21 4.89
N ALA A 443 -11.58 8.32 5.77
CA ALA A 443 -11.71 9.42 6.71
C ALA A 443 -10.51 9.53 7.68
N GLY A 444 -9.94 8.41 8.11
CA GLY A 444 -8.80 8.35 9.04
C GLY A 444 -7.42 8.42 8.40
N ARG A 445 -7.27 7.93 7.16
CA ARG A 445 -5.97 7.73 6.50
C ARG A 445 -5.16 9.02 6.36
N GLY A 446 -5.80 10.14 6.02
CA GLY A 446 -5.08 11.39 5.78
C GLY A 446 -4.43 12.01 7.02
N PHE A 447 -4.85 11.65 8.24
CA PHE A 447 -4.21 12.13 9.48
C PHE A 447 -2.76 11.65 9.64
N LEU A 448 -2.41 10.52 9.02
CA LEU A 448 -1.03 10.03 8.98
C LEU A 448 -0.12 10.99 8.20
N TYR A 449 -0.64 11.59 7.13
CA TYR A 449 0.13 12.33 6.13
C TYR A 449 -0.06 13.86 6.18
N ASP A 450 -1.03 14.38 6.93
CA ASP A 450 -1.34 15.81 6.86
C ASP A 450 -0.34 16.67 7.63
N ALA A 451 0.68 17.17 6.93
CA ALA A 451 1.67 18.05 7.51
C ALA A 451 1.11 19.41 7.93
N LYS A 452 -0.05 19.84 7.40
CA LYS A 452 -0.73 21.07 7.85
C LYS A 452 -1.29 20.97 9.27
N LEU A 453 -1.28 19.77 9.89
CA LEU A 453 -1.53 19.59 11.32
C LEU A 453 -0.33 20.00 12.19
N SER A 454 0.86 20.17 11.60
CA SER A 454 2.03 20.76 12.27
C SER A 454 1.96 22.29 12.26
N GLY A 455 2.60 22.92 13.23
CA GLY A 455 2.52 24.37 13.46
C GLY A 455 3.02 25.22 12.29
N ASN A 456 3.83 24.66 11.39
CA ASN A 456 4.43 25.35 10.24
C ASN A 456 4.30 24.55 8.93
N GLY A 457 3.55 23.45 8.92
CA GLY A 457 3.30 22.67 7.71
C GLY A 457 4.42 21.74 7.25
N THR A 458 5.53 21.56 8.00
CA THR A 458 6.75 20.89 7.49
C THR A 458 6.92 19.42 7.87
N MET A 459 6.04 18.87 8.71
CA MET A 459 6.12 17.47 9.11
C MET A 459 4.75 16.89 9.42
N SER A 460 4.61 15.58 9.21
CA SER A 460 3.47 14.77 9.63
C SER A 460 3.96 13.53 10.40
N CYS A 461 3.05 12.68 10.87
CA CYS A 461 3.43 11.37 11.42
C CYS A 461 4.21 10.53 10.38
N ALA A 462 3.84 10.61 9.11
CA ALA A 462 4.48 9.90 8.01
C ALA A 462 5.91 10.38 7.71
N SER A 463 6.35 11.52 8.28
CA SER A 463 7.72 12.00 8.10
C SER A 463 8.76 11.15 8.85
N CYS A 464 8.35 10.48 9.93
CA CYS A 464 9.16 9.46 10.61
C CYS A 464 8.61 8.04 10.37
N HIS A 465 7.29 7.90 10.28
CA HIS A 465 6.60 6.64 9.97
C HIS A 465 6.31 6.52 8.47
N ILE A 466 7.38 6.46 7.66
CA ILE A 466 7.30 6.49 6.19
C ILE A 466 6.33 5.40 5.69
N ASP A 467 5.25 5.80 5.00
CA ASP A 467 4.21 4.88 4.48
C ASP A 467 3.68 3.91 5.57
N ALA A 468 3.45 4.45 6.78
CA ALA A 468 3.06 3.75 8.00
C ALA A 468 4.09 2.76 8.58
N ASP A 469 5.33 2.75 8.06
CA ASP A 469 6.42 1.93 8.59
C ASP A 469 7.39 2.75 9.45
N MET A 470 8.70 2.69 9.17
CA MET A 470 9.75 3.32 9.97
C MET A 470 10.86 3.92 9.08
N ASP A 471 11.45 5.01 9.53
CA ASP A 471 12.62 5.67 8.93
C ASP A 471 13.95 4.91 9.15
N GLY A 472 13.98 3.94 10.06
CA GLY A 472 15.15 3.11 10.36
C GLY A 472 16.20 3.78 11.24
N ILE A 473 15.91 4.93 11.84
CA ILE A 473 16.83 5.66 12.74
C ILE A 473 16.27 5.75 14.17
N ALA A 474 17.12 6.17 15.11
CA ALA A 474 16.69 6.49 16.48
C ALA A 474 16.52 8.00 16.70
N TRP A 475 15.64 8.33 17.64
CA TRP A 475 15.31 9.68 18.07
C TRP A 475 15.38 9.80 19.59
N ASP A 476 16.03 10.85 20.10
CA ASP A 476 15.98 11.22 21.53
C ASP A 476 14.99 12.37 21.74
N LEU A 477 13.70 11.99 21.73
CA LEU A 477 12.57 12.89 21.98
C LEU A 477 12.21 12.90 23.48
N GLY A 478 13.20 12.98 24.36
CA GLY A 478 12.97 13.29 25.77
C GLY A 478 12.40 14.70 25.93
N ASN A 479 12.01 15.08 27.15
CA ASN A 479 11.56 16.45 27.45
C ASN A 479 12.07 16.88 28.83
N THR A 480 12.98 17.85 28.86
CA THR A 480 13.63 18.30 30.11
C THR A 480 12.71 19.12 31.00
N ALA A 481 11.60 19.63 30.47
CA ALA A 481 10.66 20.53 31.15
C ALA A 481 9.35 19.86 31.57
N ALA A 482 9.09 18.63 31.12
CA ALA A 482 7.87 17.89 31.43
C ALA A 482 7.85 17.37 32.89
N ASN A 483 6.72 16.76 33.27
CA ASN A 483 6.54 16.13 34.58
C ASN A 483 6.83 14.63 34.52
N MET A 484 6.95 13.99 35.69
CA MET A 484 6.93 12.52 35.79
C MET A 484 5.55 12.01 35.40
N ASP A 485 5.50 10.98 34.56
CA ASP A 485 4.27 10.24 34.28
C ASP A 485 4.11 9.08 35.29
N PRO A 486 2.88 8.70 35.66
CA PRO A 486 2.65 7.64 36.65
C PRO A 486 3.17 6.28 36.17
N SER A 487 3.50 5.40 37.12
CA SER A 487 3.87 4.02 36.82
C SER A 487 2.73 3.26 36.12
N PRO A 488 3.03 2.26 35.28
CA PRO A 488 2.00 1.36 34.76
C PRO A 488 1.23 0.67 35.90
N THR A 489 -0.08 0.58 35.78
CA THR A 489 -0.96 -0.11 36.73
C THR A 489 -1.60 -1.35 36.09
N GLY A 490 -2.11 -2.27 36.91
CA GLY A 490 -2.86 -3.44 36.43
C GLY A 490 -2.02 -4.57 35.80
N GLN A 491 -0.70 -4.54 35.92
CA GLN A 491 0.18 -5.63 35.47
C GLN A 491 0.04 -6.85 36.42
N PRO A 492 0.03 -8.09 35.92
CA PRO A 492 0.00 -9.29 36.74
C PRO A 492 1.36 -9.55 37.40
N PHE A 493 1.38 -10.28 38.51
CA PHE A 493 2.65 -10.81 39.04
C PHE A 493 3.30 -11.75 38.02
N PRO A 494 4.62 -11.71 37.81
CA PRO A 494 5.62 -10.84 38.45
C PRO A 494 5.89 -9.50 37.75
N PHE A 495 5.23 -9.19 36.63
CA PHE A 495 5.42 -7.94 35.87
C PHE A 495 5.01 -6.68 36.64
N SER A 496 4.19 -6.81 37.68
CA SER A 496 3.86 -5.73 38.62
C SER A 496 5.02 -5.28 39.50
N GLN A 497 6.10 -6.07 39.59
CA GLN A 497 7.18 -5.81 40.53
C GLN A 497 8.13 -4.74 40.00
N PHE A 498 8.61 -3.88 40.90
CA PHE A 498 9.66 -2.88 40.64
C PHE A 498 9.33 -1.83 39.57
N LEU A 499 8.05 -1.66 39.23
CA LEU A 499 7.62 -0.63 38.32
C LEU A 499 7.78 0.77 38.96
N GLN A 500 8.41 1.70 38.25
CA GLN A 500 8.63 3.08 38.66
C GLN A 500 7.80 4.04 37.78
N PRO A 501 7.62 5.29 38.24
CA PRO A 501 7.07 6.36 37.41
C PRO A 501 7.99 6.63 36.21
N PHE A 502 7.40 6.99 35.06
CA PHE A 502 8.18 7.25 33.86
C PHE A 502 8.81 8.64 33.90
N HIS A 503 10.14 8.67 33.77
CA HIS A 503 10.88 9.91 33.59
C HIS A 503 10.68 10.48 32.18
N PRO A 504 10.49 11.79 31.99
CA PRO A 504 10.27 12.37 30.65
C PRO A 504 11.53 12.37 29.78
N MET A 505 12.71 12.24 30.38
CA MET A 505 13.96 11.93 29.65
C MET A 505 14.02 10.44 29.34
N LYS A 506 13.69 10.09 28.09
CA LYS A 506 13.53 8.70 27.65
C LYS A 506 14.74 8.13 26.91
N GLY A 507 15.65 8.99 26.45
CA GLY A 507 16.78 8.62 25.62
C GLY A 507 16.41 8.20 24.20
N PRO A 508 17.41 7.78 23.41
CA PRO A 508 17.20 7.33 22.04
C PRO A 508 16.26 6.14 21.93
N MET A 509 15.31 6.21 21.01
CA MET A 509 14.43 5.12 20.63
C MET A 509 14.30 5.05 19.11
N VAL A 510 14.44 3.85 18.54
CA VAL A 510 14.17 3.63 17.11
C VAL A 510 12.68 3.81 16.82
N THR A 511 12.37 4.39 15.66
CA THR A 511 10.99 4.49 15.19
C THR A 511 10.37 3.09 15.06
N GLN A 512 9.16 2.89 15.58
CA GLN A 512 8.42 1.63 15.42
C GLN A 512 7.53 1.70 14.19
N SER A 513 7.29 0.56 13.55
CA SER A 513 6.26 0.45 12.51
C SER A 513 4.87 0.76 13.08
N LEU A 514 4.04 1.48 12.33
CA LEU A 514 2.60 1.61 12.63
C LEU A 514 1.78 0.45 12.06
N ARG A 515 2.42 -0.53 11.42
CA ARG A 515 1.79 -1.76 10.96
C ARG A 515 1.67 -2.77 12.11
N GLY A 516 0.58 -3.53 12.10
CA GLY A 516 0.31 -4.58 13.06
C GLY A 516 -0.08 -4.09 14.46
N LEU A 517 -0.58 -2.87 14.62
CA LEU A 517 -0.89 -2.32 15.96
C LEU A 517 -2.09 -2.98 16.66
N ARG A 518 -2.99 -3.64 15.89
CA ARG A 518 -4.19 -4.27 16.43
C ARG A 518 -3.89 -5.20 17.60
N GLY A 519 -4.51 -4.91 18.75
CA GLY A 519 -4.37 -5.71 19.97
C GLY A 519 -3.00 -5.63 20.63
N GLN A 520 -2.12 -4.73 20.18
CA GLN A 520 -0.76 -4.57 20.69
C GLN A 520 -0.65 -3.46 21.75
N GLN A 521 -1.75 -2.92 22.29
CA GLN A 521 -1.70 -1.99 23.43
C GLN A 521 -1.03 -2.61 24.67
N PRO A 522 -0.37 -1.82 25.54
CA PRO A 522 -0.06 -0.39 25.37
C PRO A 522 0.98 -0.16 24.26
N PHE A 523 1.06 1.04 23.71
CA PHE A 523 1.99 1.44 22.65
C PHE A 523 3.25 2.14 23.21
N HIS A 524 4.16 2.49 22.28
CA HIS A 524 5.51 3.00 22.54
C HIS A 524 6.43 1.96 23.21
N TRP A 525 7.75 2.13 23.08
CA TRP A 525 8.73 1.16 23.59
C TRP A 525 8.60 0.93 25.10
N ARG A 526 8.22 1.98 25.84
CA ARG A 526 8.05 1.95 27.30
C ARG A 526 6.71 1.38 27.76
N GLY A 527 5.72 1.28 26.87
CA GLY A 527 4.34 0.94 27.25
C GLY A 527 3.64 2.05 28.05
N ASP A 528 4.11 3.29 27.92
CA ASP A 528 3.61 4.50 28.59
C ASP A 528 2.44 5.17 27.84
N ARG A 529 2.01 4.60 26.71
CA ARG A 529 0.82 5.06 25.96
C ARG A 529 -0.21 3.93 25.96
N ARG A 530 -1.33 4.09 26.65
CA ARG A 530 -2.34 3.03 26.80
C ARG A 530 -3.01 2.71 25.46
N ASP A 531 -3.23 3.72 24.64
CA ASP A 531 -3.84 3.58 23.32
C ASP A 531 -3.41 4.74 22.39
N LEU A 532 -3.90 4.75 21.15
CA LEU A 532 -3.53 5.77 20.16
C LEU A 532 -3.91 7.19 20.60
N GLU A 533 -5.00 7.33 21.34
CA GLU A 533 -5.49 8.61 21.88
C GLU A 533 -4.45 9.30 22.78
N ASP A 534 -3.59 8.55 23.49
CA ASP A 534 -2.53 9.10 24.33
C ASP A 534 -1.39 9.77 23.52
N PHE A 535 -1.41 9.66 22.18
CA PHE A 535 -0.52 10.38 21.26
C PHE A 535 -1.08 11.73 20.78
N ASN A 536 -2.31 12.12 21.14
CA ASN A 536 -2.87 13.42 20.73
C ASN A 536 -2.02 14.61 21.24
N GLY A 537 -1.26 14.43 22.33
CA GLY A 537 -0.29 15.42 22.81
C GLY A 537 0.92 15.65 21.89
N ALA A 538 1.21 14.75 20.95
CA ALA A 538 2.32 14.90 20.02
C ALA A 538 2.08 16.02 18.98
N PHE A 539 0.82 16.30 18.62
CA PHE A 539 0.48 17.40 17.70
C PHE A 539 0.99 18.76 18.21
N PRO A 540 0.70 19.18 19.47
CA PRO A 540 1.27 20.40 20.00
C PRO A 540 2.73 20.28 20.46
N ALA A 541 3.13 19.17 21.08
CA ALA A 541 4.45 19.05 21.72
C ALA A 541 5.58 18.87 20.70
N LEU A 542 5.40 17.98 19.72
CA LEU A 542 6.40 17.65 18.70
C LEU A 542 6.11 18.36 17.38
N MET A 543 4.88 18.28 16.86
CA MET A 543 4.56 18.89 15.55
C MET A 543 4.30 20.40 15.65
N GLY A 544 4.13 20.93 16.87
CA GLY A 544 3.91 22.35 17.12
C GLY A 544 2.55 22.91 16.69
N GLY A 545 1.60 22.05 16.31
CA GLY A 545 0.22 22.42 15.98
C GLY A 545 -0.70 22.40 17.20
N SER A 546 -1.95 21.99 16.99
CA SER A 546 -2.97 21.84 18.03
C SER A 546 -3.40 20.38 18.13
N THR A 547 -3.88 19.96 19.31
CA THR A 547 -4.56 18.66 19.45
C THR A 547 -5.74 18.56 18.48
N ILE A 548 -5.98 17.39 17.93
CA ILE A 548 -7.17 17.12 17.10
C ILE A 548 -8.35 16.64 17.97
N SER A 549 -9.57 16.66 17.41
CA SER A 549 -10.76 16.26 18.15
C SER A 549 -10.76 14.76 18.49
N SER A 550 -11.56 14.34 19.48
CA SER A 550 -11.72 12.92 19.81
C SER A 550 -12.30 12.10 18.66
N ALA A 551 -13.19 12.68 17.86
CA ALA A 551 -13.75 12.05 16.67
C ALA A 551 -12.67 11.83 15.59
N ASP A 552 -11.80 12.82 15.39
CA ASP A 552 -10.68 12.71 14.44
C ASP A 552 -9.64 11.67 14.89
N MET A 553 -9.30 11.63 16.19
CA MET A 553 -8.46 10.57 16.74
C MET A 553 -9.10 9.18 16.55
N ALA A 554 -10.41 9.06 16.71
CA ALA A 554 -11.13 7.79 16.52
C ALA A 554 -11.06 7.30 15.07
N ASP A 555 -11.21 8.19 14.09
CA ASP A 555 -11.08 7.83 12.68
C ASP A 555 -9.64 7.49 12.31
N PHE A 556 -8.67 8.27 12.80
CA PHE A 556 -7.25 7.95 12.60
C PHE A 556 -6.90 6.57 13.17
N LYS A 557 -7.40 6.25 14.36
CA LYS A 557 -7.28 4.93 14.99
C LYS A 557 -7.94 3.84 14.16
N ALA A 558 -9.14 4.07 13.64
CA ALA A 558 -9.86 3.09 12.84
C ALA A 558 -9.04 2.64 11.62
N PHE A 559 -8.31 3.56 10.99
CA PHE A 559 -7.37 3.23 9.91
C PHE A 559 -6.11 2.50 10.40
N LEU A 560 -5.37 3.06 11.37
CA LEU A 560 -4.08 2.50 11.80
C LEU A 560 -4.21 1.08 12.41
N MET A 561 -5.35 0.78 13.03
CA MET A 561 -5.60 -0.55 13.62
C MET A 561 -5.88 -1.64 12.59
N GLU A 562 -5.90 -1.34 11.29
CA GLU A 562 -6.20 -2.29 10.23
C GLU A 562 -5.00 -2.60 9.34
N LEU A 563 -3.90 -1.84 9.48
CA LEU A 563 -2.67 -2.04 8.72
C LEU A 563 -1.97 -3.33 9.17
N PRO A 564 -1.85 -4.38 8.33
CA PRO A 564 -1.05 -5.55 8.64
C PRO A 564 0.43 -5.34 8.25
N PHE A 565 1.28 -6.25 8.70
CA PHE A 565 2.61 -6.40 8.09
C PHE A 565 2.48 -7.15 6.75
N PRO A 566 3.36 -6.91 5.77
CA PRO A 566 3.47 -7.78 4.60
C PRO A 566 3.93 -9.19 5.01
N PRO A 567 3.87 -10.19 4.11
CA PRO A 567 4.50 -11.48 4.37
C PRO A 567 5.96 -11.36 4.80
N ASN A 568 6.44 -12.32 5.60
CA ASN A 568 7.86 -12.40 5.93
C ASN A 568 8.59 -13.20 4.83
N PRO A 569 9.56 -12.62 4.13
CA PRO A 569 10.26 -13.29 3.03
C PRO A 569 11.18 -14.43 3.46
N ASN A 570 11.41 -14.60 4.77
CA ASN A 570 12.21 -15.70 5.31
C ASN A 570 11.33 -16.89 5.73
N GLN A 571 10.01 -16.81 5.58
CA GLN A 571 9.11 -17.94 5.75
C GLN A 571 8.89 -18.68 4.44
N LEU A 572 8.71 -20.00 4.53
CA LEU A 572 8.33 -20.79 3.36
C LEU A 572 6.87 -20.50 2.99
N ARG A 573 6.55 -20.60 1.70
CA ARG A 573 5.20 -20.30 1.16
C ARG A 573 4.09 -21.17 1.75
N ASP A 574 4.43 -22.33 2.29
CA ASP A 574 3.50 -23.22 2.98
C ASP A 574 3.36 -22.92 4.49
N ARG A 575 3.98 -21.84 4.97
CA ARG A 575 4.12 -21.42 6.38
C ARG A 575 4.92 -22.38 7.26
N SER A 576 5.58 -23.38 6.67
CA SER A 576 6.54 -24.19 7.40
C SER A 576 7.86 -23.42 7.60
N PHE A 577 8.68 -23.92 8.53
CA PHE A 577 10.03 -23.40 8.74
C PHE A 577 11.05 -24.29 8.02
N SER A 578 12.13 -23.68 7.53
CA SER A 578 13.22 -24.41 6.90
C SER A 578 13.89 -25.41 7.85
N THR A 579 14.11 -26.65 7.37
CA THR A 579 14.69 -27.77 8.12
C THR A 579 15.96 -28.31 7.46
N PHE A 580 17.03 -27.51 7.39
CA PHE A 580 18.30 -27.95 6.78
C PHE A 580 19.18 -28.71 7.79
N PRO A 581 19.54 -29.99 7.55
CA PRO A 581 20.45 -30.74 8.43
C PRO A 581 21.86 -30.13 8.43
N GLY A 582 22.44 -29.94 9.62
CA GLY A 582 23.80 -29.39 9.77
C GLY A 582 23.93 -27.87 9.60
N ALA A 583 22.81 -27.15 9.44
CA ALA A 583 22.73 -25.70 9.42
C ALA A 583 21.72 -25.19 10.47
N ALA A 584 21.71 -23.88 10.70
CA ALA A 584 20.74 -23.24 11.57
C ALA A 584 19.31 -23.50 11.06
N ASN A 585 18.41 -23.90 11.96
CA ASN A 585 17.11 -24.47 11.65
C ASN A 585 16.00 -23.70 12.37
N ALA A 586 15.21 -22.94 11.60
CA ALA A 586 14.11 -22.14 12.14
C ALA A 586 13.00 -22.98 12.81
N ALA A 587 12.80 -24.25 12.41
CA ALA A 587 11.86 -25.14 13.09
C ALA A 587 12.37 -25.55 14.47
N ALA A 588 13.65 -25.90 14.58
CA ALA A 588 14.31 -26.17 15.85
C ALA A 588 14.31 -24.92 16.75
N GLY A 589 14.58 -23.75 16.16
CA GLY A 589 14.50 -22.45 16.83
C GLY A 589 13.12 -22.12 17.38
N SER A 590 12.06 -22.37 16.61
CA SER A 590 10.66 -22.23 17.05
C SER A 590 10.32 -23.14 18.22
N ASN A 591 10.77 -24.39 18.18
CA ASN A 591 10.59 -25.32 19.30
C ASN A 591 11.36 -24.85 20.54
N ALA A 592 12.62 -24.48 20.37
CA ALA A 592 13.46 -23.97 21.46
C ALA A 592 12.91 -22.68 22.07
N PHE A 593 12.38 -21.76 21.26
CA PHE A 593 11.74 -20.53 21.72
C PHE A 593 10.58 -20.80 22.70
N ARG A 594 9.89 -21.93 22.54
CA ARG A 594 8.76 -22.35 23.39
C ARG A 594 9.17 -23.19 24.59
N THR A 595 10.27 -23.94 24.50
CA THR A 595 10.61 -25.02 25.43
C THR A 595 11.93 -24.81 26.17
N PHE A 596 12.90 -24.14 25.55
CA PHE A 596 14.21 -23.90 26.15
C PHE A 596 14.11 -22.78 27.18
N THR A 597 14.60 -23.06 28.39
CA THR A 597 14.47 -22.15 29.52
C THR A 597 15.68 -21.24 29.61
N VAL A 598 15.39 -19.96 29.78
CA VAL A 598 16.34 -18.94 30.18
C VAL A 598 16.50 -19.07 31.69
N ALA A 599 17.74 -19.32 32.15
CA ALA A 599 18.05 -19.22 33.56
C ALA A 599 17.80 -17.78 34.01
N GLY A 600 16.84 -17.57 34.91
CA GLY A 600 16.39 -16.24 35.28
C GLY A 600 16.75 -15.82 36.70
N SER A 601 16.16 -14.71 37.12
CA SER A 601 16.29 -14.12 38.46
C SER A 601 15.52 -14.93 39.52
N THR A 602 15.63 -14.55 40.80
CA THR A 602 14.89 -15.15 41.92
C THR A 602 13.37 -15.25 41.69
N PHE A 603 12.78 -14.33 40.92
CA PHE A 603 11.34 -14.31 40.61
C PHE A 603 10.96 -15.03 39.30
N PHE A 604 11.96 -15.41 38.50
CA PHE A 604 11.82 -16.16 37.26
C PHE A 604 12.83 -17.31 37.23
N PRO A 605 12.70 -18.33 38.10
CA PRO A 605 13.72 -19.37 38.22
C PRO A 605 13.91 -20.16 36.91
N SER A 606 12.87 -20.23 36.07
CA SER A 606 12.90 -20.84 34.75
C SER A 606 11.79 -20.24 33.88
N ILE A 607 12.13 -19.55 32.79
CA ILE A 607 11.20 -18.89 31.86
C ILE A 607 11.59 -19.19 30.41
N THR A 608 10.64 -19.36 29.49
CA THR A 608 10.96 -19.52 28.05
C THR A 608 10.78 -18.20 27.31
N CYS A 609 11.34 -18.08 26.09
CA CYS A 609 11.16 -16.86 25.29
C CYS A 609 9.67 -16.56 25.07
N ALA A 610 8.87 -17.60 24.81
CA ALA A 610 7.43 -17.51 24.57
C ALA A 610 6.61 -17.02 25.79
N THR A 611 7.13 -17.09 27.02
CA THR A 611 6.43 -16.54 28.19
C THR A 611 6.33 -15.02 28.14
N CYS A 612 7.39 -14.34 27.70
CA CYS A 612 7.40 -12.90 27.48
C CYS A 612 6.90 -12.57 26.07
N HIS A 613 7.45 -13.25 25.07
CA HIS A 613 7.15 -13.03 23.67
C HIS A 613 6.07 -13.99 23.17
N ALA A 614 4.88 -13.88 23.75
CA ALA A 614 3.76 -14.76 23.45
C ALA A 614 3.36 -14.74 21.97
N LEU A 615 3.19 -15.93 21.39
CA LEU A 615 2.74 -16.11 20.01
C LEU A 615 1.23 -15.88 19.87
N PRO A 616 0.74 -15.45 18.69
CA PRO A 616 1.48 -15.31 17.42
C PRO A 616 2.21 -13.96 17.26
N SER A 617 1.90 -12.93 18.07
CA SER A 617 2.47 -11.59 17.85
C SER A 617 3.91 -11.41 18.35
N GLY A 618 4.41 -12.34 19.17
CA GLY A 618 5.73 -12.23 19.82
C GLY A 618 5.75 -11.27 21.00
N SER A 619 4.60 -11.05 21.65
CA SER A 619 4.45 -10.12 22.77
C SER A 619 3.28 -10.54 23.66
N ASN A 620 3.51 -10.57 24.97
CA ASN A 620 2.45 -10.68 25.97
C ASN A 620 1.92 -9.31 26.43
N ARG A 621 2.48 -8.21 25.89
CA ARG A 621 2.12 -6.81 26.09
C ARG A 621 2.37 -6.27 27.50
N GLN A 622 3.03 -7.03 28.36
CA GLN A 622 3.36 -6.58 29.71
C GLN A 622 4.53 -5.60 29.69
N VAL A 623 4.57 -4.70 30.67
CA VAL A 623 5.69 -3.81 30.92
C VAL A 623 6.55 -4.44 32.01
N MET A 624 7.85 -4.50 31.77
CA MET A 624 8.81 -5.05 32.73
C MET A 624 9.87 -4.02 33.12
N SER A 625 10.19 -4.02 34.41
CA SER A 625 11.42 -3.46 34.94
C SER A 625 12.47 -4.57 34.87
N LEU A 626 13.49 -4.44 34.00
CA LEU A 626 14.43 -5.51 33.69
C LEU A 626 15.25 -5.92 34.93
N ILE A 627 14.86 -7.02 35.59
CA ILE A 627 15.63 -7.73 36.63
C ILE A 627 16.30 -9.01 36.09
N VAL A 628 16.26 -9.23 34.78
CA VAL A 628 16.94 -10.35 34.13
C VAL A 628 18.27 -9.86 33.55
N GLY A 629 19.28 -9.77 34.41
CA GLY A 629 20.69 -9.67 34.01
C GLY A 629 21.21 -8.26 33.73
N ASN A 630 21.94 -7.74 34.71
CA ASN A 630 22.75 -6.51 34.76
C ASN A 630 22.07 -5.20 35.18
N ASN A 631 22.65 -4.61 36.24
CA ASN A 631 22.43 -3.28 36.83
C ASN A 631 22.73 -2.10 35.88
N GLN A 632 22.41 -2.21 34.60
CA GLN A 632 22.53 -1.10 33.66
C GLN A 632 21.16 -0.44 33.59
N ALA A 633 21.13 0.83 33.95
CA ALA A 633 19.99 1.73 34.00
C ALA A 633 19.22 1.82 32.66
N GLU A 634 18.49 0.77 32.30
CA GLU A 634 17.53 0.79 31.21
C GLU A 634 16.13 0.97 31.82
N LEU A 635 15.43 1.97 31.28
CA LEU A 635 14.05 2.31 31.62
C LEU A 635 13.14 1.08 31.53
N GLN A 636 12.03 1.06 32.26
CA GLN A 636 11.03 0.02 32.10
C GLN A 636 10.50 -0.01 30.67
N MET A 637 10.39 -1.21 30.10
CA MET A 637 9.99 -1.42 28.72
C MET A 637 8.84 -2.38 28.61
N LYS A 638 7.97 -2.10 27.64
CA LYS A 638 7.01 -3.08 27.17
C LYS A 638 7.75 -4.19 26.45
N ILE A 639 7.36 -5.44 26.69
CA ILE A 639 7.81 -6.57 25.87
C ILE A 639 7.35 -6.32 24.42
N PRO A 640 8.28 -6.08 23.48
CA PRO A 640 7.92 -5.71 22.12
C PRO A 640 7.47 -6.93 21.32
N GLN A 641 6.63 -6.70 20.32
CA GLN A 641 6.36 -7.69 19.28
C GLN A 641 7.61 -7.99 18.44
N LEU A 642 7.67 -9.17 17.82
CA LEU A 642 8.86 -9.65 17.08
C LEU A 642 8.66 -9.74 15.55
N ARG A 643 7.50 -9.34 15.05
CA ARG A 643 7.04 -9.64 13.68
C ARG A 643 7.84 -8.99 12.55
N ASN A 644 8.51 -7.87 12.79
CA ASN A 644 9.26 -7.14 11.77
C ASN A 644 10.77 -7.12 12.01
N LEU A 645 11.32 -8.03 12.82
CA LEU A 645 12.76 -8.08 13.11
C LEU A 645 13.63 -8.19 11.85
N TYR A 646 13.16 -8.90 10.83
CA TYR A 646 13.88 -9.07 9.56
C TYR A 646 14.16 -7.73 8.84
N ARG A 647 13.40 -6.68 9.14
CA ARG A 647 13.60 -5.31 8.59
C ARG A 647 14.71 -4.52 9.27
N ARG A 648 15.13 -4.95 10.46
CA ARG A 648 16.11 -4.25 11.31
C ARG A 648 17.55 -4.73 11.10
N VAL A 649 17.78 -5.61 10.12
CA VAL A 649 19.12 -6.02 9.71
C VAL A 649 19.81 -4.91 8.92
N GLY A 650 21.13 -4.85 8.95
CA GLY A 650 21.92 -3.88 8.17
C GLY A 650 22.98 -3.15 8.99
N PHE A 651 22.77 -3.03 10.31
CA PHE A 651 23.76 -2.48 11.23
C PHE A 651 24.82 -3.54 11.54
N ARG A 652 26.09 -3.19 11.40
CA ARG A 652 27.22 -4.05 11.78
C ARG A 652 28.36 -3.23 12.39
N ARG A 653 28.98 -3.74 13.45
CA ARG A 653 30.22 -3.21 14.02
C ARG A 653 31.44 -3.96 13.46
N GLY A 654 32.57 -3.26 13.35
CA GLY A 654 33.85 -3.77 12.84
C GLY A 654 33.95 -3.89 11.32
N VAL A 655 32.88 -3.64 10.57
CA VAL A 655 32.82 -3.71 9.10
C VAL A 655 31.98 -2.55 8.55
N PRO A 656 32.04 -2.24 7.23
CA PRO A 656 31.10 -1.31 6.61
C PRO A 656 29.65 -1.71 6.84
N SER A 657 28.87 -0.78 7.37
CA SER A 657 27.48 -0.95 7.75
C SER A 657 26.56 -0.23 6.77
N LYS A 658 25.36 -0.79 6.53
CA LYS A 658 24.33 -0.16 5.67
C LYS A 658 23.39 0.74 6.46
N THR A 659 23.24 0.51 7.76
CA THR A 659 22.44 1.34 8.67
C THR A 659 23.23 1.67 9.93
N GLY A 660 22.80 2.69 10.68
CA GLY A 660 23.45 3.08 11.94
C GLY A 660 22.82 2.50 13.21
N PHE A 661 21.66 1.85 13.10
CA PHE A 661 20.87 1.34 14.22
C PHE A 661 20.38 -0.08 13.90
N GLY A 662 20.56 -1.00 14.86
CA GLY A 662 20.26 -2.42 14.73
C GLY A 662 19.04 -2.81 15.53
N PHE A 663 19.19 -3.71 16.50
CA PHE A 663 18.22 -4.27 17.45
C PHE A 663 18.23 -3.58 18.81
N ASN A 664 17.28 -3.97 19.68
CA ASN A 664 16.85 -3.33 20.94
C ASN A 664 16.09 -1.99 20.73
N HIS A 665 15.66 -1.34 21.80
CA HIS A 665 14.86 -0.12 21.69
C HIS A 665 15.64 1.09 21.18
N ASN A 666 16.93 1.21 21.50
CA ASN A 666 17.77 2.35 21.12
C ASN A 666 18.62 2.08 19.87
N GLY A 667 18.55 0.86 19.32
CA GLY A 667 19.29 0.42 18.14
C GLY A 667 20.76 0.05 18.38
N ALA A 668 21.23 -0.05 19.63
CA ALA A 668 22.67 -0.18 19.91
C ALA A 668 23.25 -1.57 19.68
N ILE A 669 22.40 -2.61 19.57
CA ILE A 669 22.83 -3.98 19.31
C ILE A 669 22.79 -4.19 17.80
N ASP A 670 23.90 -4.56 17.17
CA ASP A 670 24.02 -4.60 15.72
C ASP A 670 23.37 -5.81 15.06
N THR A 671 23.50 -7.01 15.65
CA THR A 671 22.92 -8.25 15.11
C THR A 671 22.09 -9.04 16.14
N LEU A 672 21.22 -9.95 15.69
CA LEU A 672 20.53 -10.88 16.58
C LEU A 672 21.52 -11.86 17.22
N ALA A 673 22.54 -12.32 16.49
CA ALA A 673 23.67 -13.03 17.07
C ALA A 673 24.31 -12.26 18.26
N ALA A 674 24.56 -10.95 18.09
CA ALA A 674 25.12 -10.11 19.16
C ALA A 674 24.14 -9.91 20.34
N LEU A 675 22.83 -9.90 20.08
CA LEU A 675 21.80 -9.92 21.13
C LEU A 675 21.86 -11.23 21.94
N LEU A 676 21.88 -12.37 21.25
CA LEU A 676 21.92 -13.72 21.84
C LEU A 676 23.29 -14.07 22.45
N ALA A 677 24.31 -13.25 22.23
CA ALA A 677 25.61 -13.34 22.88
C ALA A 677 25.68 -12.59 24.23
N ARG A 678 24.62 -11.91 24.65
CA ARG A 678 24.54 -11.17 25.94
C ARG A 678 23.81 -11.97 27.02
N GLN A 679 23.95 -11.55 28.27
CA GLN A 679 23.17 -12.12 29.37
C GLN A 679 21.67 -11.89 29.12
N PRO A 680 20.79 -12.86 29.45
CA PRO A 680 21.05 -14.15 30.11
C PRO A 680 21.47 -15.31 29.18
N PHE A 681 21.64 -15.06 27.88
CA PHE A 681 21.82 -16.10 26.85
C PHE A 681 23.28 -16.56 26.67
N VAL A 682 24.25 -15.94 27.34
CA VAL A 682 25.70 -16.21 27.11
C VAL A 682 26.04 -17.68 27.20
N SER A 683 25.48 -18.40 28.18
CA SER A 683 25.73 -19.83 28.44
C SER A 683 25.02 -20.79 27.48
N TRP A 684 24.17 -20.29 26.58
CA TRP A 684 23.46 -21.15 25.64
C TRP A 684 24.42 -21.72 24.57
N PRO A 685 24.23 -22.97 24.12
CA PRO A 685 24.97 -23.55 23.00
C PRO A 685 24.88 -22.69 21.73
N ALA A 686 25.96 -22.65 20.94
CA ALA A 686 26.01 -21.82 19.73
C ALA A 686 24.92 -22.20 18.70
N ASN A 687 24.78 -23.49 18.42
CA ASN A 687 23.75 -24.01 17.51
C ASN A 687 22.32 -23.62 17.95
N LEU A 688 22.05 -23.60 19.26
CA LEU A 688 20.76 -23.15 19.78
C LEU A 688 20.51 -21.65 19.50
N LYS A 689 21.54 -20.82 19.62
CA LYS A 689 21.44 -19.38 19.31
C LYS A 689 21.18 -19.16 17.82
N ASP A 690 21.90 -19.89 16.98
CA ASP A 690 21.74 -19.82 15.52
C ASP A 690 20.32 -20.25 15.09
N ASP A 691 19.81 -21.35 15.66
CA ASP A 691 18.44 -21.83 15.42
C ASP A 691 17.39 -20.78 15.81
N ILE A 692 17.52 -20.18 16.99
CA ILE A 692 16.62 -19.12 17.47
C ILE A 692 16.73 -17.87 16.57
N GLU A 693 17.92 -17.47 16.16
CA GLU A 693 18.12 -16.34 15.24
C GLU A 693 17.37 -16.56 13.92
N GLN A 694 17.47 -17.75 13.31
CA GLN A 694 16.72 -18.07 12.09
C GLN A 694 15.21 -18.00 12.31
N PHE A 695 14.71 -18.52 13.44
CA PHE A 695 13.29 -18.40 13.78
C PHE A 695 12.85 -16.94 13.95
N LEU A 696 13.65 -16.10 14.61
CA LEU A 696 13.36 -14.68 14.81
C LEU A 696 13.35 -13.90 13.48
N LEU A 697 14.22 -14.25 12.53
CA LEU A 697 14.21 -13.67 11.19
C LEU A 697 13.02 -14.14 10.34
N ALA A 698 12.54 -15.37 10.57
CA ALA A 698 11.35 -15.94 9.94
C ALA A 698 10.08 -15.79 10.79
N PHE A 699 10.04 -14.87 11.75
CA PHE A 699 8.91 -14.73 12.66
C PHE A 699 7.64 -14.35 11.89
N ASP A 700 6.51 -14.94 12.27
CA ASP A 700 5.23 -14.80 11.56
C ASP A 700 4.67 -13.39 11.67
N THR A 701 4.44 -12.75 10.53
CA THR A 701 3.90 -11.38 10.46
C THR A 701 2.38 -11.32 10.66
N GLY A 702 1.70 -12.46 10.59
CA GLY A 702 0.25 -12.61 10.50
C GLY A 702 -0.24 -12.79 9.06
N THR A 703 0.53 -12.33 8.07
CA THR A 703 0.21 -12.45 6.65
C THR A 703 0.97 -13.65 6.07
N ALA A 704 0.26 -14.63 5.50
CA ALA A 704 0.90 -15.82 4.96
C ALA A 704 1.80 -15.48 3.76
N PRO A 705 2.94 -16.16 3.56
CA PRO A 705 3.78 -15.97 2.36
C PRO A 705 3.17 -16.51 1.06
N ALA A 706 2.00 -17.17 1.13
CA ALA A 706 1.18 -17.45 -0.03
C ALA A 706 0.37 -16.23 -0.51
N VAL A 707 0.10 -15.25 0.37
CA VAL A 707 -0.54 -13.99 -0.03
C VAL A 707 0.44 -13.20 -0.89
N GLY A 708 -0.04 -12.75 -2.06
CA GLY A 708 0.79 -12.10 -3.06
C GLY A 708 1.42 -13.07 -4.05
N PHE A 709 1.64 -14.33 -3.69
CA PHE A 709 2.30 -15.28 -4.59
C PHE A 709 1.48 -15.49 -5.88
N GLN A 710 2.10 -15.23 -7.02
CA GLN A 710 1.45 -15.30 -8.33
C GLN A 710 2.05 -16.37 -9.22
N ARG A 711 1.17 -17.03 -9.99
CA ARG A 711 1.57 -17.93 -11.07
C ARG A 711 0.88 -17.57 -12.39
N PHE A 712 1.66 -17.12 -13.35
CA PHE A 712 1.21 -16.90 -14.73
C PHE A 712 1.23 -18.24 -15.50
N THR A 713 0.12 -18.51 -16.19
CA THR A 713 -0.10 -19.74 -16.93
C THR A 713 -0.60 -19.42 -18.33
N ASP A 714 0.08 -19.97 -19.33
CA ASP A 714 -0.28 -19.90 -20.75
C ASP A 714 -0.10 -21.28 -21.42
N ALA A 715 -0.40 -21.35 -22.72
CA ALA A 715 -0.33 -22.60 -23.48
C ALA A 715 1.08 -23.24 -23.45
N SER A 716 2.14 -22.44 -23.26
CA SER A 716 3.52 -22.91 -23.28
C SER A 716 3.94 -23.62 -21.99
N ASN A 717 3.30 -23.28 -20.85
CA ASN A 717 3.75 -23.72 -19.54
C ASN A 717 2.70 -24.47 -18.71
N ALA A 718 1.43 -24.52 -19.15
CA ALA A 718 0.30 -25.06 -18.38
C ALA A 718 0.47 -26.51 -17.89
N THR A 719 1.30 -27.32 -18.55
CA THR A 719 1.59 -28.71 -18.18
C THR A 719 2.91 -28.90 -17.45
N SER A 720 3.68 -27.83 -17.25
CA SER A 720 4.98 -27.93 -16.59
C SER A 720 4.82 -28.30 -15.11
N LEU A 721 5.68 -29.21 -14.63
CA LEU A 721 5.65 -29.66 -13.23
C LEU A 721 5.82 -28.51 -12.23
N ALA A 722 6.58 -27.47 -12.60
CA ALA A 722 6.75 -26.28 -11.78
C ALA A 722 5.44 -25.48 -11.62
N VAL A 723 4.70 -25.23 -12.72
CA VAL A 723 3.38 -24.57 -12.65
C VAL A 723 2.42 -25.42 -11.82
N LEU A 724 2.33 -26.72 -12.09
CA LEU A 724 1.42 -27.61 -11.36
C LEU A 724 1.76 -27.69 -9.86
N GLY A 725 3.05 -27.68 -9.50
CA GLY A 725 3.51 -27.60 -8.12
C GLY A 725 3.08 -26.32 -7.42
N ASP A 726 3.24 -25.17 -8.07
CA ASP A 726 2.83 -23.87 -7.54
C ASP A 726 1.30 -23.77 -7.36
N LEU A 727 0.53 -24.30 -8.31
CA LEU A 727 -0.94 -24.35 -8.20
C LEU A 727 -1.41 -25.27 -7.07
N ASN A 728 -0.79 -26.45 -6.92
CA ASN A 728 -1.07 -27.35 -5.80
C ASN A 728 -0.76 -26.68 -4.44
N LEU A 729 0.35 -25.94 -4.35
CA LEU A 729 0.71 -25.17 -3.17
C LEU A 729 -0.35 -24.10 -2.87
N LEU A 730 -0.74 -23.29 -3.84
CA LEU A 730 -1.75 -22.24 -3.67
C LEU A 730 -3.10 -22.80 -3.22
N GLU A 731 -3.60 -23.88 -3.85
CA GLU A 731 -4.85 -24.53 -3.46
C GLU A 731 -4.77 -25.13 -2.06
N ALA A 732 -3.62 -25.73 -1.70
CA ALA A 732 -3.40 -26.27 -0.35
C ALA A 732 -3.37 -25.15 0.71
N GLN A 733 -2.76 -24.01 0.42
CA GLN A 733 -2.74 -22.86 1.33
C GLN A 733 -4.12 -22.21 1.46
N ALA A 734 -4.89 -22.18 0.38
CA ALA A 734 -6.27 -21.74 0.42
C ALA A 734 -7.15 -22.67 1.27
N ALA A 735 -6.98 -23.98 1.11
CA ALA A 735 -7.68 -24.98 1.94
C ALA A 735 -7.27 -24.93 3.41
N ALA A 736 -6.03 -24.54 3.72
CA ALA A 736 -5.56 -24.32 5.09
C ALA A 736 -6.05 -23.00 5.72
N GLY A 737 -6.73 -22.13 4.97
CA GLY A 737 -7.19 -20.81 5.45
C GLY A 737 -6.06 -19.80 5.62
N ASN A 738 -4.93 -19.99 4.92
CA ASN A 738 -3.79 -19.07 4.96
C ASN A 738 -3.92 -17.92 3.94
N CYS A 739 -4.68 -18.13 2.87
CA CYS A 739 -5.04 -17.14 1.86
C CYS A 739 -6.39 -17.54 1.22
N GLU A 740 -7.01 -16.66 0.47
CA GLU A 740 -7.95 -17.05 -0.57
C GLU A 740 -7.19 -17.17 -1.91
N LEU A 741 -7.77 -17.81 -2.91
CA LEU A 741 -7.11 -18.01 -4.21
C LEU A 741 -8.03 -17.53 -5.33
N ILE A 742 -7.49 -16.69 -6.20
CA ILE A 742 -8.19 -16.20 -7.40
C ILE A 742 -7.39 -16.53 -8.66
N ALA A 743 -8.05 -16.48 -9.81
CA ALA A 743 -7.39 -16.40 -11.10
C ALA A 743 -8.02 -15.26 -11.93
N LYS A 744 -7.19 -14.43 -12.56
CA LYS A 744 -7.62 -13.39 -13.51
C LYS A 744 -6.98 -13.64 -14.87
N GLY A 745 -7.70 -13.42 -15.95
CA GLY A 745 -7.18 -13.59 -17.31
C GLY A 745 -8.15 -13.12 -18.37
N ARG A 746 -7.87 -13.49 -19.63
CA ARG A 746 -8.81 -13.30 -20.73
C ARG A 746 -9.13 -14.64 -21.41
N LEU A 747 -10.39 -14.82 -21.78
CA LEU A 747 -10.88 -15.92 -22.61
C LEU A 747 -11.60 -15.31 -23.81
N ASP A 748 -11.17 -15.63 -25.03
CA ASP A 748 -11.74 -15.12 -26.29
C ASP A 748 -11.90 -13.59 -26.37
N GLY A 749 -11.04 -12.85 -25.66
CA GLY A 749 -11.09 -11.39 -25.62
C GLY A 749 -12.01 -10.81 -24.54
N GLU A 750 -12.59 -11.60 -23.64
CA GLU A 750 -13.28 -11.08 -22.46
C GLU A 750 -12.42 -11.24 -21.20
N GLU A 751 -12.47 -10.27 -20.28
CA GLU A 751 -11.85 -10.44 -18.96
C GLU A 751 -12.71 -11.40 -18.14
N LEU A 752 -12.09 -12.47 -17.62
CA LEU A 752 -12.74 -13.39 -16.71
C LEU A 752 -11.95 -13.51 -15.42
N GLY A 753 -12.69 -13.65 -14.34
CA GLY A 753 -12.16 -13.90 -13.01
C GLY A 753 -12.69 -15.19 -12.43
N TYR A 754 -11.93 -15.74 -11.50
CA TYR A 754 -12.28 -16.97 -10.80
C TYR A 754 -11.91 -16.85 -9.32
N HIS A 755 -12.74 -17.44 -8.46
CA HIS A 755 -12.48 -17.58 -7.03
C HIS A 755 -12.52 -19.05 -6.64
N PHE A 756 -11.44 -19.55 -6.02
CA PHE A 756 -11.33 -20.93 -5.58
C PHE A 756 -12.18 -21.17 -4.33
N GLU A 757 -12.94 -22.26 -4.33
CA GLU A 757 -13.80 -22.70 -3.25
C GLU A 757 -13.21 -23.97 -2.61
N PRO A 758 -12.50 -23.87 -1.47
CA PRO A 758 -11.80 -25.01 -0.90
C PRO A 758 -12.69 -26.20 -0.53
N ALA A 759 -13.96 -25.93 -0.19
CA ALA A 759 -14.93 -26.97 0.17
C ALA A 759 -15.25 -27.93 -1.00
N THR A 760 -15.18 -27.43 -2.24
CA THR A 760 -15.48 -28.22 -3.45
C THR A 760 -14.22 -28.53 -4.26
N GLY A 761 -13.11 -27.81 -4.03
CA GLY A 761 -11.91 -27.88 -4.83
C GLY A 761 -12.10 -27.32 -6.25
N ARG A 762 -13.09 -26.43 -6.44
CA ARG A 762 -13.46 -25.86 -7.74
C ARG A 762 -13.34 -24.33 -7.73
N TYR A 763 -13.26 -23.75 -8.91
CA TYR A 763 -13.15 -22.33 -9.17
C TYR A 763 -14.49 -21.80 -9.65
N ARG A 764 -15.13 -20.95 -8.86
CA ARG A 764 -16.32 -20.22 -9.28
C ARG A 764 -15.94 -19.12 -10.25
N ALA A 765 -16.57 -19.08 -11.41
CA ALA A 765 -16.34 -18.06 -12.42
C ALA A 765 -17.03 -16.73 -12.05
N SER A 766 -16.49 -15.63 -12.59
CA SER A 766 -17.11 -14.30 -12.56
C SER A 766 -18.30 -14.18 -13.52
N ARG A 767 -18.62 -15.23 -14.29
CA ARG A 767 -19.80 -15.29 -15.16
C ARG A 767 -20.66 -16.45 -14.70
N SER A 768 -21.88 -16.18 -14.25
CA SER A 768 -22.78 -17.19 -13.67
C SER A 768 -23.05 -18.36 -14.61
N ALA A 769 -23.15 -18.11 -15.92
CA ALA A 769 -23.35 -19.13 -16.94
C ALA A 769 -22.21 -20.18 -17.02
N LEU A 770 -21.00 -19.85 -16.55
CA LEU A 770 -19.86 -20.77 -16.53
C LEU A 770 -19.82 -21.63 -15.25
N GLY A 771 -20.61 -21.32 -14.23
CA GLY A 771 -20.69 -22.06 -12.98
C GLY A 771 -19.34 -22.20 -12.25
N THR A 772 -19.04 -23.42 -11.79
CA THR A 772 -17.74 -23.75 -11.17
C THR A 772 -16.94 -24.70 -12.05
N LEU A 773 -15.65 -24.45 -12.18
CA LEU A 773 -14.71 -25.20 -13.02
C LEU A 773 -13.68 -25.93 -12.15
N ALA A 774 -13.26 -27.13 -12.56
CA ALA A 774 -12.06 -27.72 -11.98
C ALA A 774 -10.82 -27.00 -12.52
N ARG A 775 -9.70 -27.06 -11.80
CA ARG A 775 -8.42 -26.55 -12.30
C ARG A 775 -8.08 -27.07 -13.71
N ASN A 776 -8.32 -28.35 -13.97
CA ASN A 776 -8.04 -28.95 -15.27
C ASN A 776 -8.89 -28.34 -16.40
N ASP A 777 -10.10 -27.84 -16.11
CA ASP A 777 -10.92 -27.16 -17.10
C ASP A 777 -10.28 -25.80 -17.46
N LEU A 778 -9.80 -25.05 -16.47
CA LEU A 778 -9.05 -23.79 -16.68
C LEU A 778 -7.76 -24.02 -17.48
N LEU A 779 -6.99 -25.06 -17.15
CA LEU A 779 -5.77 -25.40 -17.89
C LEU A 779 -6.08 -25.88 -19.31
N THR A 780 -7.20 -26.58 -19.52
CA THR A 780 -7.65 -26.98 -20.86
C THR A 780 -8.03 -25.76 -21.70
N GLN A 781 -8.72 -24.76 -21.12
CA GLN A 781 -9.01 -23.50 -21.81
C GLN A 781 -7.73 -22.80 -22.27
N VAL A 782 -6.70 -22.76 -21.42
CA VAL A 782 -5.38 -22.20 -21.78
C VAL A 782 -4.73 -22.94 -22.96
N GLN A 783 -4.94 -24.25 -23.08
CA GLN A 783 -4.38 -25.06 -24.16
C GLN A 783 -5.18 -24.97 -25.47
N SER A 784 -6.51 -24.90 -25.38
CA SER A 784 -7.40 -24.97 -26.54
C SER A 784 -7.77 -23.60 -27.13
N THR A 785 -7.52 -22.52 -26.39
CA THR A 785 -7.83 -21.14 -26.78
C THR A 785 -6.58 -20.25 -26.69
N ARG A 786 -6.74 -18.94 -26.89
CA ARG A 786 -5.69 -17.95 -26.59
C ARG A 786 -5.78 -17.42 -25.14
N ALA A 787 -6.27 -18.23 -24.22
CA ALA A 787 -6.40 -17.82 -22.81
C ALA A 787 -5.05 -17.84 -22.07
N SER A 788 -4.94 -16.94 -21.10
CA SER A 788 -3.85 -16.92 -20.13
C SER A 788 -4.39 -16.46 -18.79
N TYR A 789 -3.94 -17.09 -17.71
CA TYR A 789 -4.40 -16.82 -16.35
C TYR A 789 -3.25 -16.48 -15.42
N VAL A 790 -3.48 -15.55 -14.50
CA VAL A 790 -2.62 -15.29 -13.34
C VAL A 790 -3.36 -15.78 -12.10
N PHE A 791 -2.90 -16.88 -11.52
CA PHE A 791 -3.36 -17.38 -10.23
C PHE A 791 -2.67 -16.58 -9.13
N THR A 792 -3.41 -16.10 -8.14
CA THR A 792 -2.87 -15.26 -7.07
C THR A 792 -3.45 -15.68 -5.72
N GLY A 793 -2.59 -15.95 -4.74
CA GLY A 793 -3.01 -16.02 -3.34
C GLY A 793 -3.31 -14.62 -2.83
N VAL A 794 -4.50 -14.40 -2.28
CA VAL A 794 -4.97 -13.08 -1.80
C VAL A 794 -5.29 -13.12 -0.32
N PRO A 795 -5.32 -11.97 0.38
CA PRO A 795 -5.69 -11.95 1.80
C PRO A 795 -7.06 -12.60 2.05
N MET A 796 -7.21 -13.26 3.18
CA MET A 796 -8.48 -13.86 3.58
C MET A 796 -9.61 -12.80 3.57
N GLY A 797 -10.79 -13.17 3.08
CA GLY A 797 -11.98 -12.30 2.97
C GLY A 797 -12.02 -11.39 1.74
N THR A 798 -10.99 -11.41 0.88
CA THR A 798 -10.87 -10.48 -0.27
C THR A 798 -11.08 -11.14 -1.63
N GLY A 799 -11.05 -12.47 -1.71
CA GLY A 799 -11.09 -13.28 -2.92
C GLY A 799 -12.39 -13.18 -3.71
N ARG A 800 -13.54 -12.97 -3.07
CA ARG A 800 -14.77 -12.61 -3.80
C ARG A 800 -14.60 -11.28 -4.53
N ARG A 801 -14.18 -10.24 -3.81
CA ARG A 801 -13.96 -8.89 -4.35
C ARG A 801 -12.96 -8.91 -5.49
N MET A 802 -11.81 -9.53 -5.26
CA MET A 802 -10.69 -9.50 -6.20
C MET A 802 -10.86 -10.48 -7.35
N GLY A 803 -11.60 -11.56 -7.13
CA GLY A 803 -11.80 -12.63 -8.10
C GLY A 803 -12.96 -12.35 -9.03
N ILE A 804 -14.16 -12.14 -8.48
CA ILE A 804 -15.41 -12.36 -9.23
C ILE A 804 -16.49 -11.30 -9.08
N ASP A 805 -16.36 -10.34 -8.16
CA ASP A 805 -17.40 -9.34 -7.82
C ASP A 805 -16.72 -8.09 -7.22
N ARG A 806 -16.15 -7.26 -8.10
CA ARG A 806 -15.20 -6.18 -7.81
C ARG A 806 -15.78 -5.14 -6.86
N ASP A 807 -17.03 -4.76 -7.07
CA ASP A 807 -17.69 -3.73 -6.28
C ASP A 807 -18.59 -4.25 -5.15
N LEU A 808 -18.73 -5.58 -5.04
CA LEU A 808 -19.46 -6.31 -3.98
C LEU A 808 -20.95 -6.00 -3.95
N ASP A 809 -21.53 -5.71 -5.11
CA ASP A 809 -22.96 -5.45 -5.23
C ASP A 809 -23.83 -6.70 -5.34
N GLY A 810 -23.21 -7.87 -5.52
CA GLY A 810 -23.89 -9.14 -5.68
C GLY A 810 -24.02 -9.66 -7.11
N VAL A 811 -23.72 -8.83 -8.11
CA VAL A 811 -23.55 -9.17 -9.52
C VAL A 811 -22.08 -9.56 -9.71
N LEU A 812 -21.82 -10.56 -10.56
CA LEU A 812 -20.45 -11.01 -10.82
C LEU A 812 -19.83 -10.21 -11.96
N ASP A 813 -18.52 -9.92 -11.93
CA ASP A 813 -17.81 -9.06 -12.92
C ASP A 813 -18.08 -9.43 -14.38
N GLY A 814 -18.24 -10.72 -14.69
CA GLY A 814 -18.52 -11.21 -16.05
C GLY A 814 -19.99 -11.12 -16.43
N ASP A 815 -20.88 -11.00 -15.46
CA ASP A 815 -22.30 -10.70 -15.63
C ASP A 815 -22.59 -9.19 -15.53
N GLU A 816 -21.62 -8.39 -15.07
CA GLU A 816 -21.57 -6.93 -15.19
C GLU A 816 -21.37 -6.56 -16.67
N GLY A 817 -22.41 -6.79 -17.45
CA GLY A 817 -22.37 -6.67 -18.88
C GLY A 817 -23.67 -7.15 -19.50
N LEU A 818 -24.54 -6.20 -19.79
CA LEU A 818 -25.83 -6.34 -20.48
C LEU A 818 -26.83 -7.21 -19.72
N VAL A 819 -27.35 -6.66 -18.62
CA VAL A 819 -28.58 -7.15 -18.01
C VAL A 819 -29.70 -7.03 -19.06
N SER A 820 -30.37 -8.14 -19.35
CA SER A 820 -31.47 -8.16 -20.31
C SER A 820 -32.72 -7.54 -19.69
N TYR A 821 -33.35 -6.64 -20.41
CA TYR A 821 -34.49 -5.87 -19.95
C TYR A 821 -35.61 -5.88 -21.00
N GLY A 822 -36.76 -6.40 -20.59
CA GLY A 822 -37.93 -6.52 -21.46
C GLY A 822 -37.84 -7.66 -22.47
N ALA A 823 -38.98 -7.98 -23.08
CA ALA A 823 -39.09 -8.88 -24.22
C ALA A 823 -39.53 -8.08 -25.45
N GLY A 824 -39.21 -8.57 -26.65
CA GLY A 824 -39.75 -8.02 -27.89
C GLY A 824 -41.28 -8.17 -27.94
N THR A 825 -41.95 -7.34 -28.73
CA THR A 825 -43.35 -7.59 -29.11
C THR A 825 -43.50 -9.00 -29.69
N ALA A 826 -44.60 -9.70 -29.35
CA ALA A 826 -44.82 -11.07 -29.79
C ALA A 826 -44.62 -11.24 -31.30
N GLY A 827 -43.70 -12.12 -31.71
CA GLY A 827 -43.29 -12.32 -33.10
C GLY A 827 -42.03 -11.57 -33.55
N CYS A 828 -41.34 -10.86 -32.64
CA CYS A 828 -40.06 -10.19 -32.89
C CYS A 828 -39.03 -10.55 -31.80
N ASP A 829 -37.76 -10.71 -32.17
CA ASP A 829 -36.66 -11.07 -31.25
C ASP A 829 -35.89 -9.84 -30.69
N LEU A 830 -36.48 -8.64 -30.74
CA LEU A 830 -35.82 -7.41 -30.29
C LEU A 830 -35.69 -7.37 -28.75
N VAL A 831 -34.47 -7.25 -28.23
CA VAL A 831 -34.20 -7.19 -26.78
C VAL A 831 -33.44 -5.91 -26.42
N LEU A 832 -33.92 -5.18 -25.40
CA LEU A 832 -33.18 -4.08 -24.80
C LEU A 832 -32.28 -4.66 -23.70
N ARG A 833 -31.01 -4.27 -23.67
CA ARG A 833 -30.08 -4.62 -22.61
C ARG A 833 -29.41 -3.38 -22.07
N ALA A 834 -29.05 -3.38 -20.79
CA ALA A 834 -28.24 -2.31 -20.22
C ALA A 834 -27.00 -2.89 -19.56
N ASN A 835 -25.84 -2.26 -19.78
CA ASN A 835 -24.55 -2.84 -19.43
C ASN A 835 -24.34 -3.09 -17.93
N ALA A 836 -25.09 -2.41 -17.05
CA ALA A 836 -25.23 -2.68 -15.60
C ALA A 836 -26.45 -1.87 -15.06
N PRO A 837 -26.90 -2.08 -13.81
CA PRO A 837 -27.79 -1.12 -13.15
C PRO A 837 -27.18 0.28 -13.16
N ALA A 838 -27.99 1.30 -13.46
CA ALA A 838 -27.51 2.67 -13.57
C ALA A 838 -27.08 3.22 -12.20
N ARG A 839 -25.77 3.40 -12.00
CA ARG A 839 -25.17 3.97 -10.78
C ARG A 839 -24.53 5.32 -11.04
N LEU A 840 -24.72 6.24 -10.12
CA LEU A 840 -24.07 7.54 -10.15
C LEU A 840 -22.56 7.38 -10.02
N GLY A 841 -21.82 7.97 -10.96
CA GLY A 841 -20.37 7.87 -10.99
C GLY A 841 -19.82 6.64 -11.71
N PHE A 842 -20.67 5.76 -12.26
CA PHE A 842 -20.25 4.76 -13.24
C PHE A 842 -20.07 5.43 -14.61
N HIS A 843 -18.85 5.37 -15.15
CA HIS A 843 -18.47 6.14 -16.35
C HIS A 843 -18.99 5.55 -17.68
N GLY A 844 -19.56 4.34 -17.64
CA GLY A 844 -20.15 3.72 -18.82
C GLY A 844 -21.48 3.09 -18.48
N PHE A 845 -22.58 3.78 -18.70
CA PHE A 845 -23.91 3.18 -18.77
C PHE A 845 -24.36 3.22 -20.22
N ALA A 846 -24.80 2.10 -20.78
CA ALA A 846 -25.22 2.01 -22.18
C ALA A 846 -26.44 1.11 -22.32
N PHE A 847 -27.39 1.55 -23.15
CA PHE A 847 -28.44 0.70 -23.66
C PHE A 847 -28.01 0.10 -24.98
N VAL A 848 -28.17 -1.21 -25.10
CA VAL A 848 -27.91 -1.97 -26.33
C VAL A 848 -29.23 -2.59 -26.78
N VAL A 849 -29.49 -2.52 -28.07
CA VAL A 849 -30.59 -3.21 -28.72
C VAL A 849 -29.99 -4.31 -29.58
N GLU A 850 -30.44 -5.54 -29.36
CA GLU A 850 -30.04 -6.72 -30.14
C GLU A 850 -31.16 -7.15 -31.10
N GLU A 851 -30.79 -7.86 -32.16
CA GLU A 851 -31.70 -8.42 -33.17
C GLU A 851 -32.50 -7.37 -33.96
N ALA A 852 -31.96 -6.15 -34.06
CA ALA A 852 -32.46 -5.17 -35.03
C ALA A 852 -32.07 -5.60 -36.45
N ALA A 853 -32.86 -5.19 -37.45
CA ALA A 853 -32.48 -5.42 -38.84
C ALA A 853 -31.11 -4.75 -39.14
N PRO A 854 -30.12 -5.48 -39.70
CA PRO A 854 -28.78 -4.95 -39.91
C PRO A 854 -28.78 -3.64 -40.69
N LEU A 855 -27.92 -2.70 -40.30
CA LEU A 855 -27.75 -1.38 -40.94
C LEU A 855 -29.01 -0.49 -40.94
N THR A 856 -30.05 -0.84 -40.19
CA THR A 856 -31.31 -0.10 -40.17
C THR A 856 -31.28 1.02 -39.13
N PRO A 857 -31.76 2.23 -39.45
CA PRO A 857 -31.92 3.29 -38.47
C PRO A 857 -33.06 2.96 -37.50
N GLY A 858 -32.86 3.25 -36.23
CA GLY A 858 -33.85 3.14 -35.16
C GLY A 858 -33.83 4.35 -34.26
N ILE A 859 -34.76 4.37 -33.31
CA ILE A 859 -34.87 5.45 -32.32
C ILE A 859 -34.92 4.82 -30.93
N LEU A 860 -34.11 5.34 -30.02
CA LEU A 860 -34.23 5.08 -28.58
C LEU A 860 -34.98 6.25 -27.92
N PHE A 861 -36.01 5.92 -27.15
CA PHE A 861 -36.79 6.87 -26.37
C PHE A 861 -36.43 6.73 -24.89
N ALA A 862 -36.27 7.88 -24.23
CA ALA A 862 -36.14 7.96 -22.77
C ALA A 862 -37.12 9.00 -22.19
N SER A 863 -37.73 8.65 -21.06
CA SER A 863 -38.77 9.45 -20.39
C SER A 863 -38.65 9.37 -18.87
N LEU A 864 -39.23 10.33 -18.15
CA LEU A 864 -39.36 10.32 -16.68
C LEU A 864 -40.79 9.97 -16.21
N ALA A 865 -41.62 9.50 -17.13
CA ALA A 865 -43.06 9.34 -16.97
C ALA A 865 -43.50 7.87 -16.86
N ARG A 866 -44.43 7.59 -15.93
CA ARG A 866 -44.76 6.22 -15.46
C ARG A 866 -45.88 5.47 -16.19
N THR A 867 -46.54 6.03 -17.20
CA THR A 867 -47.76 5.44 -17.83
C THR A 867 -47.62 5.31 -19.34
N SER A 868 -48.36 4.40 -20.01
CA SER A 868 -48.30 4.18 -21.47
C SER A 868 -49.44 4.86 -22.24
N LEU A 869 -49.15 5.31 -23.48
CA LEU A 869 -50.15 5.67 -24.49
C LEU A 869 -49.72 5.09 -25.86
N PRO A 870 -50.62 4.45 -26.62
CA PRO A 870 -50.29 3.94 -27.94
C PRO A 870 -50.12 5.11 -28.93
N LEU A 871 -48.95 5.22 -29.53
CA LEU A 871 -48.70 6.13 -30.65
C LEU A 871 -48.41 5.28 -31.88
N LEU A 872 -49.16 5.49 -32.97
CA LEU A 872 -48.96 4.77 -34.23
C LEU A 872 -49.04 3.23 -34.10
N GLY A 873 -49.95 2.72 -33.25
CA GLY A 873 -50.15 1.27 -33.04
C GLY A 873 -49.01 0.54 -32.33
N VAL A 874 -48.05 1.30 -31.79
CA VAL A 874 -46.96 0.84 -30.93
C VAL A 874 -47.18 1.42 -29.53
N GLU A 875 -47.01 0.61 -28.48
CA GLU A 875 -47.14 1.08 -27.10
C GLU A 875 -45.85 1.80 -26.68
N LEU A 876 -45.92 3.13 -26.57
CA LEU A 876 -44.85 3.97 -26.01
C LEU A 876 -45.21 4.35 -24.57
N LEU A 877 -44.23 4.33 -23.66
CA LEU A 877 -44.38 4.84 -22.29
C LEU A 877 -44.45 6.39 -22.33
N VAL A 878 -45.64 6.96 -22.16
CA VAL A 878 -45.94 8.39 -22.13
C VAL A 878 -46.99 8.69 -21.05
N ASP A 879 -46.61 9.41 -19.98
CA ASP A 879 -47.55 10.10 -19.09
C ASP A 879 -47.91 11.45 -19.73
N PRO A 880 -49.19 11.74 -20.00
CA PRO A 880 -49.58 12.99 -20.66
C PRO A 880 -49.43 14.25 -19.78
N PHE A 881 -49.09 14.14 -18.49
CA PHE A 881 -49.21 15.27 -17.57
C PHE A 881 -47.93 16.05 -17.23
N SER A 882 -46.70 15.58 -17.54
CA SER A 882 -45.44 16.38 -17.54
C SER A 882 -44.15 15.59 -17.90
N PRO A 883 -43.97 15.09 -19.14
CA PRO A 883 -42.72 14.43 -19.53
C PRO A 883 -41.72 15.36 -20.24
N VAL A 884 -40.43 15.18 -19.95
CA VAL A 884 -39.33 15.60 -20.84
C VAL A 884 -38.91 14.36 -21.62
N PHE A 885 -39.17 14.37 -22.93
CA PHE A 885 -38.77 13.28 -23.82
C PHE A 885 -37.44 13.57 -24.48
N LEU A 886 -36.56 12.58 -24.46
CA LEU A 886 -35.34 12.60 -25.25
C LEU A 886 -35.40 11.44 -26.25
N SER A 887 -35.18 11.76 -27.52
CA SER A 887 -35.10 10.79 -28.60
C SER A 887 -33.70 10.81 -29.17
N PHE A 888 -33.13 9.64 -29.36
CA PHE A 888 -31.77 9.47 -29.84
C PHE A 888 -31.79 8.61 -31.10
N PRO A 889 -31.29 9.12 -32.23
CA PRO A 889 -31.13 8.30 -33.42
C PRO A 889 -30.03 7.27 -33.18
N LEU A 890 -30.28 6.03 -33.55
CA LEU A 890 -29.31 4.94 -33.48
C LEU A 890 -29.28 4.17 -34.80
N GLN A 891 -28.14 3.61 -35.14
CA GLN A 891 -28.00 2.77 -36.32
C GLN A 891 -27.52 1.38 -35.89
N ALA A 892 -28.24 0.35 -36.32
CA ALA A 892 -27.81 -1.02 -36.11
C ALA A 892 -26.57 -1.33 -36.97
N ASP A 893 -25.63 -2.11 -36.45
CA ASP A 893 -24.47 -2.57 -37.21
C ASP A 893 -24.82 -3.75 -38.15
N VAL A 894 -23.80 -4.32 -38.80
CA VAL A 894 -23.96 -5.47 -39.71
C VAL A 894 -24.45 -6.75 -39.01
N ARG A 895 -24.47 -6.79 -37.68
CA ARG A 895 -24.92 -7.91 -36.86
C ARG A 895 -26.27 -7.64 -36.19
N GLY A 896 -26.89 -6.49 -36.46
CA GLY A 896 -28.18 -6.13 -35.86
C GLY A 896 -28.08 -5.53 -34.46
N HIS A 897 -26.91 -5.02 -34.06
CA HIS A 897 -26.71 -4.39 -32.75
C HIS A 897 -26.71 -2.87 -32.86
N ALA A 898 -27.43 -2.18 -31.98
CA ALA A 898 -27.36 -0.72 -31.83
C ALA A 898 -27.09 -0.35 -30.37
N ALA A 899 -26.17 0.58 -30.10
CA ALA A 899 -25.80 0.96 -28.74
C ALA A 899 -25.81 2.48 -28.54
N LEU A 900 -26.30 2.92 -27.39
CA LEU A 900 -26.22 4.31 -26.94
C LEU A 900 -25.66 4.39 -25.53
N ALA A 901 -24.52 5.06 -25.41
CA ALA A 901 -23.90 5.35 -24.13
C ALA A 901 -24.42 6.67 -23.56
N PHE A 902 -24.69 6.67 -22.26
CA PHE A 902 -25.10 7.84 -21.48
C PHE A 902 -24.07 8.10 -20.37
N PRO A 903 -23.41 9.27 -20.35
CA PRO A 903 -22.55 9.63 -19.23
C PRO A 903 -23.40 9.98 -18.00
N LEU A 904 -23.37 9.15 -16.96
CA LEU A 904 -23.98 9.46 -15.67
C LEU A 904 -23.03 10.33 -14.84
N LEU A 905 -23.22 11.65 -14.91
CA LEU A 905 -22.46 12.61 -14.09
C LEU A 905 -22.70 12.35 -12.60
N ARG A 906 -21.66 12.51 -11.76
CA ARG A 906 -21.79 12.50 -10.29
C ARG A 906 -22.62 13.70 -9.83
N ASN A 907 -23.94 13.54 -9.82
CA ASN A 907 -24.88 14.52 -9.31
C ASN A 907 -25.78 13.88 -8.25
N PRO A 908 -25.65 14.26 -6.97
CA PRO A 908 -26.46 13.72 -5.88
C PRO A 908 -27.98 13.85 -6.10
N LEU A 909 -28.42 14.81 -6.92
CA LEU A 909 -29.83 15.06 -7.23
C LEU A 909 -30.43 14.00 -8.17
N LEU A 910 -29.60 13.21 -8.84
CA LEU A 910 -30.05 12.16 -9.76
C LEU A 910 -30.29 10.83 -9.04
N ASP A 911 -29.97 10.72 -7.74
CA ASP A 911 -30.16 9.50 -6.96
C ASP A 911 -31.64 9.22 -6.72
N GLY A 912 -32.08 8.00 -7.00
CA GLY A 912 -33.48 7.59 -6.95
C GLY A 912 -34.34 8.06 -8.14
N LEU A 913 -33.77 8.77 -9.11
CA LEU A 913 -34.48 9.17 -10.33
C LEU A 913 -34.86 7.94 -11.14
N ARG A 914 -36.09 7.92 -11.66
CA ARG A 914 -36.59 6.83 -12.52
C ARG A 914 -36.64 7.29 -13.97
N VAL A 915 -36.08 6.49 -14.86
CA VAL A 915 -36.00 6.73 -16.29
C VAL A 915 -36.56 5.52 -17.03
N ASP A 916 -37.57 5.75 -17.84
CA ASP A 916 -38.23 4.74 -18.66
C ASP A 916 -37.63 4.74 -20.07
N VAL A 917 -37.22 3.57 -20.59
CA VAL A 917 -36.49 3.43 -21.85
C VAL A 917 -37.10 2.38 -22.79
N GLN A 918 -37.17 2.69 -24.08
CA GLN A 918 -37.65 1.77 -25.12
C GLN A 918 -36.98 2.03 -26.47
N ALA A 919 -36.85 1.01 -27.31
CA ALA A 919 -36.34 1.15 -28.68
C ALA A 919 -37.39 0.80 -29.75
N LEU A 920 -37.29 1.46 -30.91
CA LEU A 920 -38.16 1.30 -32.07
C LEU A 920 -37.33 1.17 -33.36
N PHE A 921 -37.63 0.15 -34.17
CA PHE A 921 -36.99 -0.10 -35.46
C PHE A 921 -38.01 -0.44 -36.56
N PRO A 922 -37.78 -0.05 -37.82
CA PRO A 922 -38.56 -0.53 -38.97
C PRO A 922 -38.47 -2.05 -39.11
N SER A 923 -39.60 -2.75 -39.20
CA SER A 923 -39.68 -4.21 -39.34
C SER A 923 -41.05 -4.67 -39.85
N SER A 924 -41.07 -5.63 -40.78
CA SER A 924 -42.31 -6.20 -41.33
C SER A 924 -43.12 -7.04 -40.33
N CYS A 925 -42.59 -7.29 -39.13
CA CYS A 925 -43.19 -8.19 -38.15
C CYS A 925 -44.23 -7.54 -37.22
N GLY A 926 -44.35 -6.21 -37.19
CA GLY A 926 -45.35 -5.50 -36.38
C GLY A 926 -46.58 -5.03 -37.17
N PRO A 927 -47.72 -4.74 -36.51
CA PRO A 927 -48.98 -4.34 -37.16
C PRO A 927 -48.89 -3.03 -37.97
N GLN A 928 -47.80 -2.27 -37.82
CA GLN A 928 -47.58 -0.95 -38.41
C GLN A 928 -46.25 -0.87 -39.19
N GLY A 929 -45.56 -2.00 -39.39
CA GLY A 929 -44.24 -2.03 -40.05
C GLY A 929 -43.06 -1.63 -39.15
N PHE A 930 -43.21 -1.72 -37.83
CA PHE A 930 -42.15 -1.47 -36.84
C PHE A 930 -42.13 -2.54 -35.74
N ALA A 931 -40.96 -2.80 -35.15
CA ALA A 931 -40.75 -3.65 -33.98
C ALA A 931 -40.25 -2.80 -32.79
N THR A 932 -40.65 -3.18 -31.57
CA THR A 932 -40.24 -2.51 -30.32
C THR A 932 -39.87 -3.47 -29.21
N THR A 933 -39.06 -2.97 -28.29
CA THR A 933 -38.82 -3.62 -27.00
C THR A 933 -39.98 -3.29 -26.05
N ALA A 934 -40.22 -4.11 -25.04
CA ALA A 934 -40.98 -3.63 -23.88
C ALA A 934 -40.23 -2.45 -23.23
N GLY A 935 -40.98 -1.49 -22.67
CA GLY A 935 -40.39 -0.39 -21.92
C GLY A 935 -39.74 -0.87 -20.62
N LEU A 936 -38.65 -0.23 -20.23
CA LEU A 936 -37.86 -0.55 -19.03
C LEU A 936 -37.81 0.66 -18.09
N GLU A 937 -38.27 0.50 -16.84
CA GLU A 937 -38.02 1.46 -15.76
C GLU A 937 -36.61 1.23 -15.17
N VAL A 938 -35.73 2.23 -15.24
CA VAL A 938 -34.40 2.24 -14.64
C VAL A 938 -34.38 3.22 -13.47
N THR A 939 -34.04 2.74 -12.27
CA THR A 939 -33.79 3.62 -11.12
C THR A 939 -32.30 3.90 -10.99
N LEU A 940 -31.92 5.17 -10.90
CA LEU A 940 -30.55 5.60 -10.64
C LEU A 940 -30.24 5.43 -9.14
N HIS A 941 -29.06 4.90 -8.80
CA HIS A 941 -28.61 4.76 -7.41
C HIS A 941 -27.27 5.46 -7.17
N ARG A 942 -27.06 5.97 -5.95
CA ARG A 942 -25.79 6.60 -5.50
C ARG A 942 -24.64 5.64 -5.33
#